data_AF-A0A1Y1N933-F1
#
_entry.id   AF-A0A1Y1N933-F1
#
_cell.length_a   1.000
_cell.length_b   1.000
_cell.length_c   1.000
_cell.angle_alpha   90.00
_cell.angle_beta   90.00
_cell.angle_gamma   90.00
#
_symmetry.space_group_name_H-M   'P 1'
#
loop_
_entity.id
_entity.type
_entity.pdbx_description
1 polymer ?
#
loop_
_entity_poly.entity_id
_entity_poly.type
_entity_poly.pdbx_seq_one_letter_code
_entity_poly.pdbx_strand_id
1 'polypeptide(L)'
;MAKSKIPPKEAEIPFIPVPYETTDVLTSITLLGSAEKNIVLRALNTLTKFADRKDTNSEYLYKNGAMTKLVDLLEYSDLAILRFTLKLLAQMVTISSEAAEEMSFGSYKSFLGQITFLFVTSQDAFVKEFGAQFLANVSVPAVSSSLLRLGVMAPIFSVLKYSDDLDTQFYTLRLLYNVLEAREAPSVIPNVPEFSAETLLDYLLHSVAEVRSEALNVVEGLALWKSARVQEHFRESRTMERLLQIILQEEYKSMHKKAFAIILISTECPQTVSHLVKTVEFLEFCQWAKSCPKKLIRPAATILAAITKDSSHLQLLFDFSVEDTILSFFRTENEFVHYQVCVAISNLSAHRYCCQKIVTPVVVKCILRILHRLNLPFNPYHEIAYKTILDLLKRNEKTINLVASSDGIHLLLGGLLRKKDNYSSEGLYDQLYILYIFSSNTQYKHLAMSSAIFQVLLQRYAEHSEYSNLSLLVIDQYLEIAEYRHYYLEYLGPAKVIEVITSTPNEILLKNTLVHLKNACVYKNICMEFLWQGILDTLEHFSDEVKEEIPIVNHLIATIYNFYLPLKFERERRLEVTDHLPRRFYVVKGRHGEFPFLEILDRIQACSRNIIYVVDCTADVSHLEIAVQESESVSDLTCKAPSSVNYGCLSEDTYLPQYVHKLRKRIYENKKHVMCFQHQVKTLAEFVNNTLSGPLNASTKTDQHCLEVHLAALREKLGTNLIPIGFLRHGFHCEKSLLFKALADKLGIPCTLCKGKGRNDSIYWNEVPILCNEEYEQLGENVSTYMGYAVVDLMDDIGELML
;
A
#
# COMPACT_ATOMS: atom_id res chain seq x y z
N MET A 1 -78.04 28.96 -108.34
CA MET A 1 -78.01 28.03 -107.19
C MET A 1 -76.56 27.67 -106.92
N ALA A 2 -76.04 28.10 -105.77
CA ALA A 2 -74.62 28.24 -105.49
C ALA A 2 -73.99 26.97 -104.89
N LYS A 3 -72.75 26.70 -105.30
CA LYS A 3 -71.80 25.74 -104.73
C LYS A 3 -71.20 26.31 -103.45
N SER A 4 -71.03 25.50 -102.40
CA SER A 4 -70.04 25.76 -101.34
C SER A 4 -69.15 24.53 -101.13
N LYS A 5 -67.85 24.82 -101.00
CA LYS A 5 -66.71 23.90 -100.98
C LYS A 5 -66.52 23.31 -99.57
N ILE A 6 -66.19 22.02 -99.49
CA ILE A 6 -65.61 21.37 -98.31
C ILE A 6 -64.08 21.43 -98.46
N PRO A 7 -63.29 21.83 -97.44
CA PRO A 7 -61.83 21.75 -97.50
C PRO A 7 -61.34 20.32 -97.17
N PRO A 8 -60.19 19.87 -97.73
CA PRO A 8 -59.65 18.54 -97.49
C PRO A 8 -58.94 18.42 -96.13
N LYS A 9 -59.01 17.23 -95.52
CA LYS A 9 -58.29 16.82 -94.30
C LYS A 9 -56.78 16.96 -94.49
N GLU A 10 -56.13 17.65 -93.55
CA GLU A 10 -54.67 17.63 -93.38
C GLU A 10 -54.22 16.20 -93.03
N ALA A 11 -53.18 15.73 -93.71
CA ALA A 11 -52.54 14.44 -93.45
C ALA A 11 -51.64 14.56 -92.22
N GLU A 12 -51.96 13.81 -91.16
CA GLU A 12 -51.04 13.60 -90.04
C GLU A 12 -49.81 12.84 -90.55
N ILE A 13 -48.65 13.48 -90.49
CA ILE A 13 -47.35 12.83 -90.69
C ILE A 13 -47.13 11.95 -89.44
N PRO A 14 -46.95 10.62 -89.57
CA PRO A 14 -46.65 9.78 -88.42
C PRO A 14 -45.28 10.18 -87.86
N PHE A 15 -45.26 10.60 -86.59
CA PHE A 15 -44.02 10.87 -85.86
C PHE A 15 -43.24 9.57 -85.71
N ILE A 16 -42.11 9.46 -86.41
CA ILE A 16 -41.16 8.34 -86.24
C ILE A 16 -40.24 8.77 -85.09
N PRO A 17 -40.30 8.12 -83.91
CA PRO A 17 -39.41 8.48 -82.81
C PRO A 17 -37.95 8.21 -83.23
N VAL A 18 -37.16 9.28 -83.33
CA VAL A 18 -35.72 9.20 -83.60
C VAL A 18 -35.04 8.66 -82.33
N PRO A 19 -34.25 7.58 -82.41
CA PRO A 19 -33.54 7.08 -81.23
C PRO A 19 -32.55 8.13 -80.73
N TYR A 20 -32.66 8.47 -79.45
CA TYR A 20 -31.71 9.33 -78.75
C TYR A 20 -30.32 8.67 -78.65
N GLU A 21 -29.30 9.37 -79.17
CA GLU A 21 -27.87 9.07 -79.05
C GLU A 21 -27.10 10.35 -78.69
N THR A 22 -26.78 10.58 -77.42
CA THR A 22 -25.81 11.61 -77.04
C THR A 22 -24.74 11.05 -76.13
N THR A 23 -23.48 11.44 -76.39
CA THR A 23 -22.31 11.11 -75.58
C THR A 23 -21.98 12.18 -74.53
N ASP A 24 -22.74 13.28 -74.51
CA ASP A 24 -22.51 14.39 -73.60
C ASP A 24 -23.06 14.12 -72.18
N VAL A 25 -22.23 14.38 -71.18
CA VAL A 25 -22.48 14.01 -69.78
C VAL A 25 -23.55 14.91 -69.16
N LEU A 26 -23.50 16.22 -69.39
CA LEU A 26 -24.48 17.17 -68.86
C LEU A 26 -25.87 16.93 -69.47
N THR A 27 -25.91 16.66 -70.78
CA THR A 27 -27.14 16.24 -71.48
C THR A 27 -27.69 14.93 -70.91
N SER A 28 -26.83 13.98 -70.55
CA SER A 28 -27.28 12.73 -69.92
C SER A 28 -27.84 12.97 -68.50
N ILE A 29 -27.26 13.90 -67.72
CA ILE A 29 -27.81 14.32 -66.42
C ILE A 29 -29.17 15.01 -66.57
N THR A 30 -29.39 15.82 -67.60
CA THR A 30 -30.69 16.46 -67.83
C THR A 30 -31.79 15.45 -68.15
N LEU A 31 -31.46 14.41 -68.89
CA LEU A 31 -32.41 13.40 -69.35
C LEU A 31 -32.81 12.36 -68.32
N LEU A 32 -32.19 12.35 -67.13
CA LEU A 32 -32.67 11.59 -65.98
C LEU A 32 -34.09 11.98 -65.56
N GLY A 33 -34.52 13.22 -65.83
CA GLY A 33 -35.89 13.70 -65.56
C GLY A 33 -36.90 13.41 -66.68
N SER A 34 -36.54 12.60 -67.69
CA SER A 34 -37.45 12.27 -68.80
C SER A 34 -38.59 11.35 -68.35
N ALA A 35 -39.78 11.54 -68.91
CA ALA A 35 -40.92 10.61 -68.72
C ALA A 35 -40.71 9.27 -69.46
N GLU A 36 -39.78 9.21 -70.42
CA GLU A 36 -39.52 8.00 -71.21
C GLU A 36 -38.47 7.09 -70.56
N LYS A 37 -38.92 5.92 -70.07
CA LYS A 37 -38.07 4.92 -69.41
C LYS A 37 -36.83 4.52 -70.22
N ASN A 38 -36.96 4.38 -71.54
CA ASN A 38 -35.86 3.99 -72.42
C ASN A 38 -34.78 5.08 -72.51
N ILE A 39 -35.16 6.35 -72.45
CA ILE A 39 -34.23 7.49 -72.44
C ILE A 39 -33.52 7.54 -71.09
N VAL A 40 -34.24 7.41 -69.98
CA VAL A 40 -33.67 7.39 -68.62
C VAL A 40 -32.66 6.25 -68.48
N LEU A 41 -33.00 5.04 -68.92
CA LEU A 41 -32.12 3.88 -68.84
C LEU A 41 -30.84 4.06 -69.68
N ARG A 42 -30.94 4.65 -70.88
CA ARG A 42 -29.79 4.97 -71.72
C ARG A 42 -28.90 6.02 -71.07
N ALA A 43 -29.50 7.08 -70.51
CA ALA A 43 -28.78 8.12 -69.79
C ALA A 43 -28.03 7.54 -68.58
N LEU A 44 -28.69 6.73 -67.75
CA LEU A 44 -28.07 6.04 -66.61
C LEU A 44 -26.91 5.14 -67.03
N ASN A 45 -27.04 4.36 -68.11
CA ASN A 45 -25.96 3.52 -68.62
C ASN A 45 -24.76 4.35 -69.10
N THR A 46 -25.00 5.44 -69.81
CA THR A 46 -23.94 6.37 -70.25
C THR A 46 -23.22 7.00 -69.07
N LEU A 47 -23.96 7.45 -68.06
CA LEU A 47 -23.41 8.06 -66.85
C LEU A 47 -22.63 7.06 -66.00
N THR A 48 -23.14 5.83 -65.84
CA THR A 48 -22.43 4.74 -65.14
C THR A 48 -21.12 4.40 -65.86
N LYS A 49 -21.13 4.26 -67.19
CA LYS A 49 -19.91 4.05 -67.97
C LYS A 49 -18.94 5.22 -67.90
N PHE A 50 -19.43 6.45 -67.71
CA PHE A 50 -18.58 7.62 -67.53
C PHE A 50 -17.92 7.60 -66.14
N ALA A 51 -18.68 7.29 -65.09
CA ALA A 51 -18.18 7.12 -63.72
C ALA A 51 -17.13 6.01 -63.62
N ASP A 52 -17.38 4.85 -64.26
CA ASP A 52 -16.47 3.69 -64.26
C ASP A 52 -15.09 3.95 -64.89
N ARG A 53 -14.89 5.05 -65.65
CA ARG A 53 -13.61 5.35 -66.32
C ARG A 53 -12.54 5.90 -65.39
N LYS A 54 -12.91 6.77 -64.46
CA LYS A 54 -12.00 7.47 -63.55
C LYS A 54 -12.77 7.98 -62.34
N ASP A 55 -12.18 7.89 -61.14
CA ASP A 55 -12.82 8.32 -59.91
C ASP A 55 -13.22 9.81 -59.91
N THR A 56 -12.41 10.68 -60.52
CA THR A 56 -12.70 12.11 -60.69
C THR A 56 -14.01 12.39 -61.43
N ASN A 57 -14.49 11.43 -62.22
CA ASN A 57 -15.74 11.57 -62.96
C ASN A 57 -16.96 11.47 -62.04
N SER A 58 -16.90 10.64 -61.00
CA SER A 58 -17.98 10.50 -60.02
C SER A 58 -18.15 11.79 -59.19
N GLU A 59 -17.02 12.42 -58.83
CA GLU A 59 -17.02 13.74 -58.18
C GLU A 59 -17.55 14.83 -59.12
N TYR A 60 -17.21 14.77 -60.41
CA TYR A 60 -17.76 15.66 -61.42
C TYR A 60 -19.28 15.49 -61.57
N LEU A 61 -19.81 14.26 -61.59
CA LEU A 61 -21.24 14.01 -61.64
C LEU A 61 -21.97 14.59 -60.41
N TYR A 62 -21.38 14.44 -59.23
CA TYR A 62 -21.90 15.02 -57.99
C TYR A 62 -21.99 16.55 -58.08
N LYS A 63 -20.89 17.22 -58.43
CA LYS A 63 -20.81 18.69 -58.55
C LYS A 63 -21.78 19.28 -59.58
N ASN A 64 -22.21 18.48 -60.56
CA ASN A 64 -23.17 18.89 -61.59
C ASN A 64 -24.63 18.47 -61.28
N GLY A 65 -24.95 18.12 -60.03
CA GLY A 65 -26.32 17.91 -59.57
C GLY A 65 -26.96 16.59 -60.03
N ALA A 66 -26.16 15.56 -60.34
CA ALA A 66 -26.70 14.24 -60.68
C ALA A 66 -27.43 13.58 -59.50
N MET A 67 -26.98 13.84 -58.27
CA MET A 67 -27.50 13.18 -57.06
C MET A 67 -28.99 13.42 -56.81
N THR A 68 -29.46 14.67 -56.90
CA THR A 68 -30.87 15.02 -56.67
C THR A 68 -31.79 14.32 -57.68
N LYS A 69 -31.37 14.24 -58.94
CA LYS A 69 -32.14 13.54 -59.98
C LYS A 69 -32.16 12.03 -59.81
N LEU A 70 -31.10 11.45 -59.28
CA LEU A 70 -31.05 10.02 -58.97
C LEU A 70 -31.93 9.66 -57.78
N VAL A 71 -32.05 10.58 -56.80
CA VAL A 71 -32.97 10.46 -55.66
C VAL A 71 -34.42 10.39 -56.15
N ASP A 72 -34.83 11.29 -57.04
CA ASP A 72 -36.19 11.34 -57.61
C ASP A 72 -36.55 10.04 -58.35
N LEU A 73 -35.56 9.35 -58.92
CA LEU A 73 -35.76 8.11 -59.66
C LEU A 73 -36.06 6.91 -58.75
N LEU A 74 -35.81 6.95 -57.45
CA LEU A 74 -36.06 5.79 -56.57
C LEU A 74 -37.54 5.53 -56.28
N GLU A 75 -38.41 6.54 -56.35
CA GLU A 75 -39.81 6.40 -55.95
C GLU A 75 -40.67 5.60 -56.94
N TYR A 76 -40.30 5.58 -58.24
CA TYR A 76 -41.16 5.03 -59.31
C TYR A 76 -40.41 4.32 -60.45
N SER A 77 -39.32 3.61 -60.14
CA SER A 77 -38.46 2.99 -61.16
C SER A 77 -38.74 1.50 -61.42
N ASP A 78 -38.60 1.12 -62.69
CA ASP A 78 -38.46 -0.28 -63.14
C ASP A 78 -37.16 -0.88 -62.56
N LEU A 79 -37.09 -2.20 -62.36
CA LEU A 79 -35.95 -2.89 -61.76
C LEU A 79 -34.63 -2.54 -62.46
N ALA A 80 -34.63 -2.41 -63.79
CA ALA A 80 -33.44 -2.05 -64.54
C ALA A 80 -32.97 -0.62 -64.21
N ILE A 81 -33.89 0.34 -64.13
CA ILE A 81 -33.60 1.73 -63.75
C ILE A 81 -33.08 1.75 -62.31
N LEU A 82 -33.73 1.01 -61.41
CA LEU A 82 -33.35 0.93 -60.00
C LEU A 82 -31.91 0.43 -59.81
N ARG A 83 -31.50 -0.64 -60.50
CA ARG A 83 -30.14 -1.18 -60.43
C ARG A 83 -29.09 -0.15 -60.85
N PHE A 84 -29.28 0.52 -61.99
CA PHE A 84 -28.32 1.52 -62.47
C PHE A 84 -28.31 2.78 -61.61
N THR A 85 -29.47 3.21 -61.11
CA THR A 85 -29.58 4.34 -60.18
C THR A 85 -28.83 4.06 -58.88
N LEU A 86 -29.05 2.89 -58.26
CA LEU A 86 -28.36 2.49 -57.04
C LEU A 86 -26.85 2.33 -57.26
N LYS A 87 -26.43 1.71 -58.38
CA LYS A 87 -25.00 1.58 -58.72
C LYS A 87 -24.32 2.94 -58.78
N LEU A 88 -24.91 3.89 -59.54
CA LEU A 88 -24.32 5.21 -59.72
C LEU A 88 -24.30 6.01 -58.41
N LEU A 89 -25.36 5.92 -57.60
CA LEU A 89 -25.41 6.52 -56.26
C LEU A 89 -24.33 5.95 -55.35
N ALA A 90 -24.21 4.62 -55.28
CA ALA A 90 -23.22 3.94 -54.44
C ALA A 90 -21.79 4.33 -54.84
N GLN A 91 -21.50 4.37 -56.14
CA GLN A 91 -20.20 4.78 -56.69
C GLN A 91 -19.86 6.25 -56.38
N MET A 92 -20.84 7.15 -56.49
CA MET A 92 -20.65 8.57 -56.17
C MET A 92 -20.32 8.79 -54.70
N VAL A 93 -21.05 8.13 -53.80
CA VAL A 93 -20.81 8.21 -52.34
C VAL A 93 -19.49 7.55 -51.94
N THR A 94 -19.08 6.48 -52.64
CA THR A 94 -17.79 5.81 -52.37
C THR A 94 -16.61 6.76 -52.59
N ILE A 95 -16.68 7.63 -53.59
CA ILE A 95 -15.56 8.47 -54.03
C ILE A 95 -15.60 9.88 -53.42
N SER A 96 -16.79 10.47 -53.25
CA SER A 96 -16.94 11.83 -52.74
C SER A 96 -17.37 11.83 -51.27
N SER A 97 -16.51 12.34 -50.39
CA SER A 97 -16.83 12.52 -48.97
C SER A 97 -17.95 13.56 -48.77
N GLU A 98 -17.98 14.61 -49.58
CA GLU A 98 -19.03 15.63 -49.59
C GLU A 98 -20.39 15.01 -49.95
N ALA A 99 -20.40 14.11 -50.94
CA ALA A 99 -21.59 13.35 -51.33
C ALA A 99 -22.07 12.42 -50.21
N ALA A 100 -21.16 11.73 -49.52
CA ALA A 100 -21.51 10.87 -48.40
C ALA A 100 -22.10 11.67 -47.24
N GLU A 101 -21.46 12.78 -46.86
CA GLU A 101 -21.92 13.66 -45.78
C GLU A 101 -23.30 14.25 -46.08
N GLU A 102 -23.51 14.80 -47.29
CA GLU A 102 -24.81 15.36 -47.71
C GLU A 102 -25.94 14.34 -47.51
N MET A 103 -25.70 13.08 -47.89
CA MET A 103 -26.67 12.00 -47.79
C MET A 103 -26.89 11.49 -46.36
N SER A 104 -25.95 11.76 -45.45
CA SER A 104 -26.08 11.46 -44.01
C SER A 104 -26.83 12.55 -43.23
N PHE A 105 -27.08 13.73 -43.80
CA PHE A 105 -27.79 14.85 -43.15
C PHE A 105 -29.33 14.83 -43.33
N GLY A 106 -30.02 15.49 -42.40
CA GLY A 106 -31.47 15.33 -42.17
C GLY A 106 -32.42 15.64 -43.34
N SER A 107 -31.98 16.34 -44.39
CA SER A 107 -32.79 16.61 -45.60
C SER A 107 -33.08 15.34 -46.42
N TYR A 108 -32.22 14.32 -46.35
CA TYR A 108 -32.33 13.08 -47.14
C TYR A 108 -32.75 11.85 -46.30
N LYS A 109 -33.29 12.08 -45.10
CA LYS A 109 -33.69 10.99 -44.18
C LYS A 109 -34.79 10.08 -44.75
N SER A 110 -35.75 10.64 -45.50
CA SER A 110 -36.79 9.87 -46.20
C SER A 110 -36.18 8.93 -47.24
N PHE A 111 -35.23 9.45 -48.03
CA PHE A 111 -34.51 8.71 -49.06
C PHE A 111 -33.65 7.59 -48.47
N LEU A 112 -32.91 7.85 -47.38
CA LEU A 112 -32.15 6.80 -46.70
C LEU A 112 -33.08 5.68 -46.20
N GLY A 113 -34.27 6.03 -45.74
CA GLY A 113 -35.33 5.07 -45.41
C GLY A 113 -35.78 4.24 -46.62
N GLN A 114 -35.92 4.85 -47.80
CA GLN A 114 -36.29 4.14 -49.04
C GLN A 114 -35.21 3.13 -49.48
N ILE A 115 -33.93 3.52 -49.53
CA ILE A 115 -32.84 2.59 -49.86
C ILE A 115 -32.77 1.46 -48.83
N THR A 116 -32.90 1.79 -47.55
CA THR A 116 -32.93 0.78 -46.48
C THR A 116 -34.07 -0.21 -46.69
N PHE A 117 -35.27 0.28 -47.03
CA PHE A 117 -36.41 -0.57 -47.34
C PHE A 117 -36.16 -1.46 -48.56
N LEU A 118 -35.55 -0.94 -49.62
CA LEU A 118 -35.17 -1.72 -50.81
C LEU A 118 -34.16 -2.82 -50.46
N PHE A 119 -33.14 -2.51 -49.64
CA PHE A 119 -32.18 -3.51 -49.17
C PHE A 119 -32.86 -4.60 -48.33
N VAL A 120 -33.79 -4.23 -47.44
CA VAL A 120 -34.51 -5.15 -46.55
C VAL A 120 -35.48 -6.05 -47.34
N THR A 121 -36.17 -5.53 -48.35
CA THR A 121 -37.31 -6.22 -48.99
C THR A 121 -37.01 -6.86 -50.34
N SER A 122 -36.00 -6.38 -51.06
CA SER A 122 -35.70 -6.90 -52.40
C SER A 122 -35.14 -8.32 -52.34
N GLN A 123 -35.39 -9.10 -53.40
CA GLN A 123 -34.75 -10.41 -53.65
C GLN A 123 -33.68 -10.31 -54.74
N ASP A 124 -33.53 -9.14 -55.35
CA ASP A 124 -32.61 -8.91 -56.45
C ASP A 124 -31.17 -8.75 -55.95
N ALA A 125 -30.24 -9.54 -56.48
CA ALA A 125 -28.85 -9.55 -56.04
C ALA A 125 -28.17 -8.17 -56.21
N PHE A 126 -28.36 -7.52 -57.37
CA PHE A 126 -27.74 -6.23 -57.66
C PHE A 126 -28.31 -5.09 -56.81
N VAL A 127 -29.62 -5.12 -56.52
CA VAL A 127 -30.23 -4.15 -55.59
C VAL A 127 -29.65 -4.31 -54.18
N LYS A 128 -29.41 -5.55 -53.72
CA LYS A 128 -28.77 -5.81 -52.43
C LYS A 128 -27.30 -5.40 -52.40
N GLU A 129 -26.54 -5.71 -53.44
CA GLU A 129 -25.13 -5.34 -53.60
C GLU A 129 -24.94 -3.82 -53.54
N PHE A 130 -25.57 -3.09 -54.47
CA PHE A 130 -25.44 -1.64 -54.55
C PHE A 130 -26.11 -0.94 -53.36
N GLY A 131 -27.18 -1.53 -52.81
CA GLY A 131 -27.80 -1.07 -51.58
C GLY A 131 -26.85 -1.20 -50.37
N ALA A 132 -26.20 -2.35 -50.20
CA ALA A 132 -25.21 -2.57 -49.15
C ALA A 132 -24.01 -1.63 -49.32
N GLN A 133 -23.50 -1.45 -50.53
CA GLN A 133 -22.41 -0.53 -50.83
C GLN A 133 -22.77 0.91 -50.48
N PHE A 134 -23.95 1.38 -50.93
CA PHE A 134 -24.44 2.72 -50.61
C PHE A 134 -24.55 2.90 -49.09
N LEU A 135 -25.27 2.00 -48.42
CA LEU A 135 -25.52 2.06 -46.97
C LEU A 135 -24.21 2.01 -46.18
N ALA A 136 -23.27 1.14 -46.54
CA ALA A 136 -21.97 1.05 -45.89
C ALA A 136 -21.23 2.38 -45.92
N ASN A 137 -21.21 3.06 -47.07
CA ASN A 137 -20.44 4.30 -47.24
C ASN A 137 -21.09 5.54 -46.61
N VAL A 138 -22.42 5.56 -46.42
CA VAL A 138 -23.11 6.65 -45.69
C VAL A 138 -23.28 6.40 -44.19
N SER A 139 -22.92 5.21 -43.70
CA SER A 139 -23.16 4.79 -42.31
C SER A 139 -22.19 5.45 -41.33
N VAL A 140 -22.48 6.68 -40.95
CA VAL A 140 -21.93 7.36 -39.76
C VAL A 140 -22.74 6.99 -38.50
N PRO A 141 -22.22 7.16 -37.27
CA PRO A 141 -22.89 6.69 -36.05
C PRO A 141 -24.38 7.11 -35.90
N ALA A 142 -24.73 8.34 -36.30
CA ALA A 142 -26.12 8.83 -36.27
C ALA A 142 -27.04 8.11 -37.28
N VAL A 143 -26.50 7.76 -38.45
CA VAL A 143 -27.19 6.98 -39.49
C VAL A 143 -27.31 5.53 -39.04
N SER A 144 -26.26 4.93 -38.49
CA SER A 144 -26.24 3.57 -37.95
C SER A 144 -27.36 3.33 -36.92
N SER A 145 -27.58 4.27 -35.98
CA SER A 145 -28.71 4.20 -35.03
C SER A 145 -30.08 4.22 -35.72
N SER A 146 -30.22 4.94 -36.83
CA SER A 146 -31.46 4.97 -37.61
C SER A 146 -31.66 3.66 -38.38
N LEU A 147 -30.59 3.11 -38.97
CA LEU A 147 -30.61 1.83 -39.67
C LEU A 147 -31.04 0.68 -38.75
N LEU A 148 -30.54 0.64 -37.51
CA LEU A 148 -30.97 -0.36 -36.52
C LEU A 148 -32.48 -0.33 -36.28
N ARG A 149 -33.09 0.87 -36.18
CA ARG A 149 -34.53 1.03 -35.97
C ARG A 149 -35.36 0.60 -37.19
N LEU A 150 -34.76 0.63 -38.38
CA LEU A 150 -35.38 0.19 -39.64
C LEU A 150 -35.25 -1.32 -39.87
N GLY A 151 -34.62 -2.08 -38.95
CA GLY A 151 -34.61 -3.54 -39.00
C GLY A 151 -33.61 -4.15 -39.98
N VAL A 152 -32.50 -3.46 -40.28
CA VAL A 152 -31.49 -3.94 -41.24
C VAL A 152 -30.75 -5.21 -40.83
N MET A 153 -30.78 -5.59 -39.55
CA MET A 153 -29.93 -6.67 -39.02
C MET A 153 -30.27 -8.05 -39.59
N ALA A 154 -31.55 -8.43 -39.64
CA ALA A 154 -31.95 -9.73 -40.19
C ALA A 154 -31.59 -9.85 -41.69
N PRO A 155 -31.85 -8.83 -42.55
CA PRO A 155 -31.35 -8.80 -43.91
C PRO A 155 -29.83 -8.92 -44.01
N ILE A 156 -29.06 -8.18 -43.20
CA ILE A 156 -27.58 -8.27 -43.19
C ILE A 156 -27.13 -9.71 -42.94
N PHE A 157 -27.63 -10.37 -41.88
CA PHE A 157 -27.23 -11.75 -41.59
C PHE A 157 -27.72 -12.73 -42.65
N SER A 158 -28.89 -12.49 -43.27
CA SER A 158 -29.38 -13.31 -44.37
C SER A 158 -28.47 -13.21 -45.61
N VAL A 159 -28.02 -11.99 -45.96
CA VAL A 159 -27.12 -11.76 -47.09
C VAL A 159 -25.77 -12.39 -46.83
N LEU A 160 -25.22 -12.23 -45.63
CA LEU A 160 -23.95 -12.87 -45.24
C LEU A 160 -24.06 -14.40 -45.21
N LYS A 161 -25.25 -14.99 -45.03
CA LYS A 161 -25.39 -16.44 -45.00
C LYS A 161 -25.53 -17.08 -46.39
N TYR A 162 -26.13 -16.36 -47.34
CA TYR A 162 -26.56 -16.94 -48.61
C TYR A 162 -25.95 -16.30 -49.86
N SER A 163 -25.26 -15.15 -49.74
CA SER A 163 -24.62 -14.50 -50.88
C SER A 163 -23.28 -15.14 -51.21
N ASP A 164 -23.08 -15.52 -52.47
CA ASP A 164 -21.79 -15.98 -53.00
C ASP A 164 -20.98 -14.83 -53.66
N ASP A 165 -21.60 -13.66 -53.83
CA ASP A 165 -20.97 -12.51 -54.46
C ASP A 165 -19.99 -11.78 -53.52
N LEU A 166 -18.76 -11.56 -53.99
CA LEU A 166 -17.66 -11.03 -53.20
C LEU A 166 -17.89 -9.57 -52.77
N ASP A 167 -18.38 -8.74 -53.68
CA ASP A 167 -18.61 -7.31 -53.41
C ASP A 167 -19.77 -7.16 -52.43
N THR A 168 -20.85 -7.91 -52.63
CA THR A 168 -21.98 -7.99 -51.71
C THR A 168 -21.52 -8.42 -50.31
N GLN A 169 -20.69 -9.46 -50.19
CA GLN A 169 -20.13 -9.89 -48.90
C GLN A 169 -19.29 -8.80 -48.24
N PHE A 170 -18.36 -8.18 -48.99
CA PHE A 170 -17.48 -7.13 -48.49
C PHE A 170 -18.27 -5.93 -47.96
N TYR A 171 -19.17 -5.36 -48.76
CA TYR A 171 -19.95 -4.19 -48.36
C TYR A 171 -20.97 -4.52 -47.28
N THR A 172 -21.50 -5.75 -47.23
CA THR A 172 -22.40 -6.15 -46.15
C THR A 172 -21.65 -6.30 -44.82
N LEU A 173 -20.42 -6.83 -44.82
CA LEU A 173 -19.57 -6.84 -43.62
C LEU A 173 -19.19 -5.42 -43.19
N ARG A 174 -18.88 -4.54 -44.15
CA ARG A 174 -18.58 -3.13 -43.89
C ARG A 174 -19.76 -2.39 -43.27
N LEU A 175 -20.95 -2.61 -43.82
CA LEU A 175 -22.20 -2.09 -43.27
C LEU A 175 -22.42 -2.60 -41.84
N LEU A 176 -22.26 -3.92 -41.63
CA LEU A 176 -22.38 -4.51 -40.30
C LEU A 176 -21.42 -3.85 -39.31
N TYR A 177 -20.13 -3.71 -39.66
CA TYR A 177 -19.12 -3.05 -38.83
C TYR A 177 -19.54 -1.63 -38.44
N ASN A 178 -19.97 -0.82 -39.41
CA ASN A 178 -20.41 0.56 -39.15
C ASN A 178 -21.67 0.63 -38.28
N VAL A 179 -22.55 -0.37 -38.39
CA VAL A 179 -23.73 -0.50 -37.52
C VAL A 179 -23.34 -0.88 -36.08
N LEU A 180 -22.22 -1.60 -35.87
CA LEU A 180 -21.74 -1.92 -34.52
C LEU A 180 -21.35 -0.67 -33.71
N GLU A 181 -20.97 0.41 -34.37
CA GLU A 181 -20.58 1.67 -33.72
C GLU A 181 -21.80 2.47 -33.18
N ALA A 182 -23.03 2.07 -33.51
CA ALA A 182 -24.23 2.70 -32.97
C ALA A 182 -24.38 2.46 -31.46
N ARG A 183 -24.84 3.48 -30.73
CA ARG A 183 -24.99 3.43 -29.26
C ARG A 183 -25.92 2.30 -28.79
N GLU A 184 -26.98 2.03 -29.54
CA GLU A 184 -27.98 1.01 -29.21
C GLU A 184 -27.55 -0.41 -29.62
N ALA A 185 -26.53 -0.56 -30.48
CA ALA A 185 -26.12 -1.83 -31.08
C ALA A 185 -25.85 -2.96 -30.07
N PRO A 186 -25.12 -2.75 -28.95
CA PRO A 186 -24.82 -3.84 -28.00
C PRO A 186 -26.06 -4.43 -27.34
N SER A 187 -27.17 -3.68 -27.28
CA SER A 187 -28.44 -4.10 -26.69
C SER A 187 -29.38 -4.76 -27.69
N VAL A 188 -29.23 -4.47 -28.98
CA VAL A 188 -30.14 -4.95 -30.03
C VAL A 188 -29.56 -6.18 -30.73
N ILE A 189 -28.32 -6.09 -31.22
CA ILE A 189 -27.74 -7.08 -32.14
C ILE A 189 -27.64 -8.49 -31.52
N PRO A 190 -27.18 -8.66 -30.27
CA PRO A 190 -27.10 -10.01 -29.68
C PRO A 190 -28.46 -10.69 -29.47
N ASN A 191 -29.55 -9.92 -29.52
CA ASN A 191 -30.92 -10.42 -29.33
C ASN A 191 -31.64 -10.73 -30.66
N VAL A 192 -30.99 -10.46 -31.80
CA VAL A 192 -31.54 -10.77 -33.13
C VAL A 192 -31.51 -12.29 -33.34
N PRO A 193 -32.63 -12.96 -33.68
CA PRO A 193 -32.69 -14.41 -33.84
C PRO A 193 -31.71 -14.96 -34.88
N GLU A 194 -31.47 -14.21 -35.94
CA GLU A 194 -30.58 -14.56 -37.05
C GLU A 194 -29.10 -14.31 -36.73
N PHE A 195 -28.77 -13.65 -35.61
CA PHE A 195 -27.38 -13.43 -35.24
C PHE A 195 -26.72 -14.75 -34.87
N SER A 196 -25.71 -15.12 -35.63
CA SER A 196 -24.79 -16.21 -35.30
C SER A 196 -23.37 -15.74 -35.54
N ALA A 197 -22.50 -15.94 -34.56
CA ALA A 197 -21.08 -15.68 -34.74
C ALA A 197 -20.45 -16.66 -35.76
N GLU A 198 -21.03 -17.85 -35.94
CA GLU A 198 -20.54 -18.88 -36.87
C GLU A 198 -20.52 -18.38 -38.32
N THR A 199 -21.54 -17.63 -38.76
CA THR A 199 -21.59 -17.08 -40.12
C THR A 199 -20.44 -16.11 -40.40
N LEU A 200 -19.90 -15.46 -39.36
CA LEU A 200 -18.75 -14.56 -39.49
C LEU A 200 -17.42 -15.33 -39.54
N LEU A 201 -17.36 -16.55 -38.98
CA LEU A 201 -16.13 -17.34 -38.93
C LEU A 201 -15.71 -17.90 -40.28
N ASP A 202 -16.67 -18.25 -41.14
CA ASP A 202 -16.40 -18.68 -42.51
C ASP A 202 -15.65 -17.59 -43.28
N TYR A 203 -16.01 -16.32 -43.05
CA TYR A 203 -15.36 -15.18 -43.68
C TYR A 203 -13.94 -14.92 -43.14
N LEU A 204 -13.60 -15.35 -41.93
CA LEU A 204 -12.25 -15.15 -41.39
C LEU A 204 -11.18 -15.97 -42.14
N LEU A 205 -11.56 -17.03 -42.85
CA LEU A 205 -10.65 -17.83 -43.69
C LEU A 205 -11.04 -17.81 -45.16
N HIS A 206 -11.79 -16.78 -45.56
CA HIS A 206 -12.12 -16.53 -46.95
C HIS A 206 -10.85 -16.37 -47.80
N SER A 207 -10.87 -16.81 -49.07
CA SER A 207 -9.69 -16.75 -49.95
C SER A 207 -9.19 -15.30 -50.14
N VAL A 208 -10.12 -14.36 -50.28
CA VAL A 208 -9.89 -12.92 -50.47
C VAL A 208 -9.49 -12.23 -49.16
N ALA A 209 -8.42 -11.43 -49.19
CA ALA A 209 -7.83 -10.81 -48.00
C ALA A 209 -8.67 -9.64 -47.46
N GLU A 210 -9.30 -8.88 -48.36
CA GLU A 210 -10.14 -7.72 -48.06
C GLU A 210 -11.37 -8.14 -47.26
N VAL A 211 -12.06 -9.20 -47.71
CA VAL A 211 -13.22 -9.80 -47.02
C VAL A 211 -12.83 -10.31 -45.63
N ARG A 212 -11.69 -11.02 -45.52
CA ARG A 212 -11.16 -11.48 -44.22
C ARG A 212 -10.89 -10.33 -43.25
N SER A 213 -10.30 -9.25 -43.75
CA SER A 213 -9.99 -8.07 -42.92
C SER A 213 -11.28 -7.43 -42.38
N GLU A 214 -12.32 -7.34 -43.21
CA GLU A 214 -13.58 -6.74 -42.77
C GLU A 214 -14.35 -7.64 -41.80
N ALA A 215 -14.35 -8.96 -42.03
CA ALA A 215 -14.90 -9.92 -41.06
C ALA A 215 -14.20 -9.82 -39.70
N LEU A 216 -12.87 -9.64 -39.70
CA LEU A 216 -12.11 -9.45 -38.46
C LEU A 216 -12.45 -8.13 -37.76
N ASN A 217 -12.73 -7.06 -38.50
CA ASN A 217 -13.20 -5.78 -37.94
C ASN A 217 -14.54 -5.97 -37.22
N VAL A 218 -15.48 -6.70 -37.83
CA VAL A 218 -16.77 -7.03 -37.22
C VAL A 218 -16.57 -7.81 -35.92
N VAL A 219 -15.76 -8.87 -35.93
CA VAL A 219 -15.49 -9.68 -34.73
C VAL A 219 -14.80 -8.86 -33.63
N GLU A 220 -13.88 -7.95 -34.00
CA GLU A 220 -13.25 -7.01 -33.08
C GLU A 220 -14.26 -6.06 -32.44
N GLY A 221 -15.14 -5.45 -33.24
CA GLY A 221 -16.21 -4.58 -32.77
C GLY A 221 -17.15 -5.28 -31.79
N LEU A 222 -17.54 -6.53 -32.10
CA LEU A 222 -18.38 -7.36 -31.23
C LEU A 222 -17.67 -7.70 -29.91
N ALA A 223 -16.38 -8.06 -29.97
CA ALA A 223 -15.58 -8.38 -28.78
C ALA A 223 -15.44 -7.17 -27.83
N LEU A 224 -15.26 -5.97 -28.39
CA LEU A 224 -15.09 -4.72 -27.62
C LEU A 224 -16.29 -4.36 -26.74
N TRP A 225 -17.50 -4.84 -27.08
CA TRP A 225 -18.68 -4.61 -26.24
C TRP A 225 -18.63 -5.33 -24.89
N LYS A 226 -17.77 -6.35 -24.73
CA LYS A 226 -17.65 -7.16 -23.51
C LYS A 226 -19.00 -7.73 -23.01
N SER A 227 -19.95 -7.92 -23.92
CA SER A 227 -21.28 -8.41 -23.61
C SER A 227 -21.25 -9.91 -23.32
N ALA A 228 -21.88 -10.33 -22.22
CA ALA A 228 -21.96 -11.73 -21.83
C ALA A 228 -22.60 -12.62 -22.91
N ARG A 229 -23.60 -12.08 -23.62
CA ARG A 229 -24.32 -12.78 -24.69
C ARG A 229 -23.48 -12.93 -25.96
N VAL A 230 -22.69 -11.92 -26.32
CA VAL A 230 -21.73 -12.04 -27.42
C VAL A 230 -20.65 -13.06 -27.07
N GLN A 231 -20.14 -13.04 -25.84
CA GLN A 231 -19.18 -14.04 -25.36
C GLN A 231 -19.75 -15.46 -25.35
N GLU A 232 -21.06 -15.63 -25.10
CA GLU A 232 -21.75 -16.90 -25.23
C GLU A 232 -21.77 -17.40 -26.68
N HIS A 233 -22.18 -16.56 -27.62
CA HIS A 233 -22.13 -16.91 -29.05
C HIS A 233 -20.70 -17.22 -29.54
N PHE A 234 -19.68 -16.51 -29.03
CA PHE A 234 -18.28 -16.83 -29.35
C PHE A 234 -17.84 -18.20 -28.84
N ARG A 235 -18.37 -18.66 -27.69
CA ARG A 235 -18.11 -20.02 -27.18
C ARG A 235 -18.84 -21.07 -28.00
N GLU A 236 -20.12 -20.85 -28.29
CA GLU A 236 -20.94 -21.78 -29.08
C GLU A 236 -20.36 -22.00 -30.48
N SER A 237 -19.89 -20.93 -31.11
CA SER A 237 -19.32 -20.96 -32.47
C SER A 237 -17.83 -21.30 -32.52
N ARG A 238 -17.14 -21.46 -31.39
CA ARG A 238 -15.69 -21.71 -31.32
C ARG A 238 -14.84 -20.62 -31.98
N THR A 239 -15.23 -19.35 -31.81
CA THR A 239 -14.54 -18.19 -32.39
C THR A 239 -13.08 -18.11 -31.92
N MET A 240 -12.81 -18.40 -30.65
CA MET A 240 -11.46 -18.26 -30.07
C MET A 240 -10.50 -19.30 -30.65
N GLU A 241 -10.97 -20.53 -30.83
CA GLU A 241 -10.26 -21.65 -31.43
C GLU A 241 -9.89 -21.31 -32.88
N ARG A 242 -10.82 -20.72 -33.63
CA ARG A 242 -10.56 -20.28 -35.01
C ARG A 242 -9.53 -19.16 -35.08
N LEU A 243 -9.58 -18.20 -34.16
CA LEU A 243 -8.57 -17.13 -34.05
C LEU A 243 -7.19 -17.66 -33.67
N LEU A 244 -7.11 -18.69 -32.81
CA LEU A 244 -5.85 -19.37 -32.51
C LEU A 244 -5.28 -20.04 -33.75
N GLN A 245 -6.09 -20.75 -34.54
CA GLN A 245 -5.65 -21.35 -35.81
C GLN A 245 -5.10 -20.30 -36.78
N ILE A 246 -5.72 -19.12 -36.85
CA ILE A 246 -5.23 -17.99 -37.66
C ILE A 246 -3.85 -17.52 -37.18
N ILE A 247 -3.61 -17.48 -35.87
CA ILE A 247 -2.31 -17.10 -35.29
C ILE A 247 -1.23 -18.14 -35.59
N LEU A 248 -1.58 -19.43 -35.60
CA LEU A 248 -0.64 -20.52 -35.86
C LEU A 248 -0.09 -20.51 -37.29
N GLN A 249 -0.82 -19.94 -38.24
CA GLN A 249 -0.46 -19.94 -39.67
C GLN A 249 0.20 -18.63 -40.10
N GLU A 250 1.34 -18.71 -40.79
CA GLU A 250 2.09 -17.54 -41.24
C GLU A 250 1.39 -16.76 -42.37
N GLU A 251 0.52 -17.43 -43.13
CA GLU A 251 -0.26 -16.83 -44.23
C GLU A 251 -1.16 -15.67 -43.74
N TYR A 252 -1.54 -15.68 -42.47
CA TYR A 252 -2.44 -14.69 -41.87
C TYR A 252 -1.74 -13.61 -41.04
N LYS A 253 -0.45 -13.38 -41.30
CA LYS A 253 0.39 -12.43 -40.56
C LYS A 253 -0.21 -11.02 -40.39
N SER A 254 -0.94 -10.52 -41.38
CA SER A 254 -1.60 -9.21 -41.30
C SER A 254 -2.72 -9.16 -40.24
N MET A 255 -3.36 -10.31 -39.98
CA MET A 255 -4.47 -10.45 -39.03
C MET A 255 -4.02 -10.74 -37.60
N HIS A 256 -2.81 -11.28 -37.41
CA HIS A 256 -2.31 -11.72 -36.10
C HIS A 256 -2.49 -10.67 -35.00
N LYS A 257 -2.16 -9.40 -35.27
CA LYS A 257 -2.28 -8.31 -34.27
C LYS A 257 -3.71 -8.17 -33.74
N LYS A 258 -4.70 -8.19 -34.63
CA LYS A 258 -6.13 -8.08 -34.27
C LYS A 258 -6.65 -9.37 -33.64
N ALA A 259 -6.25 -10.54 -34.14
CA ALA A 259 -6.60 -11.82 -33.54
C ALA A 259 -6.12 -11.91 -32.07
N PHE A 260 -4.87 -11.52 -31.79
CA PHE A 260 -4.36 -11.41 -30.43
C PHE A 260 -5.18 -10.45 -29.55
N ALA A 261 -5.57 -9.30 -30.08
CA ALA A 261 -6.37 -8.31 -29.35
C ALA A 261 -7.77 -8.85 -28.99
N ILE A 262 -8.45 -9.51 -29.94
CA ILE A 262 -9.78 -10.10 -29.73
C ILE A 262 -9.73 -11.20 -28.66
N ILE A 263 -8.73 -12.10 -28.75
CA ILE A 263 -8.58 -13.17 -27.75
C ILE A 263 -8.31 -12.54 -26.38
N LEU A 264 -7.41 -11.55 -26.30
CA LEU A 264 -7.11 -10.88 -25.03
C LEU A 264 -8.36 -10.21 -24.42
N ILE A 265 -9.18 -9.51 -25.21
CA ILE A 265 -10.44 -8.93 -24.72
C ILE A 265 -11.38 -10.03 -24.20
N SER A 266 -11.45 -11.15 -24.92
CA SER A 266 -12.32 -12.28 -24.54
C SER A 266 -11.83 -13.04 -23.31
N THR A 267 -10.53 -12.97 -22.98
CA THR A 267 -9.98 -13.55 -21.73
C THR A 267 -10.45 -12.82 -20.46
N GLU A 268 -11.05 -11.63 -20.57
CA GLU A 268 -11.68 -10.97 -19.43
C GLU A 268 -12.94 -11.72 -18.94
N CYS A 269 -13.54 -12.57 -19.77
CA CYS A 269 -14.68 -13.41 -19.42
C CYS A 269 -14.20 -14.78 -18.89
N PRO A 270 -14.38 -15.10 -17.58
CA PRO A 270 -13.89 -16.35 -16.99
C PRO A 270 -14.47 -17.61 -17.66
N GLN A 271 -15.73 -17.56 -18.09
CA GLN A 271 -16.39 -18.68 -18.77
C GLN A 271 -15.74 -18.98 -20.12
N THR A 272 -15.36 -17.94 -20.86
CA THR A 272 -14.65 -18.09 -22.15
C THR A 272 -13.28 -18.69 -21.94
N VAL A 273 -12.54 -18.26 -20.92
CA VAL A 273 -11.24 -18.85 -20.57
C VAL A 273 -11.38 -20.32 -20.17
N SER A 274 -12.34 -20.64 -19.30
CA SER A 274 -12.60 -22.02 -18.85
C SER A 274 -12.94 -22.98 -20.00
N HIS A 275 -13.63 -22.48 -21.03
CA HIS A 275 -13.88 -23.21 -22.27
C HIS A 275 -12.59 -23.36 -23.09
N LEU A 276 -11.91 -22.25 -23.37
CA LEU A 276 -10.72 -22.20 -24.23
C LEU A 276 -9.60 -23.13 -23.73
N VAL A 277 -9.33 -23.16 -22.43
CA VAL A 277 -8.25 -23.98 -21.83
C VAL A 277 -8.45 -25.48 -22.06
N LYS A 278 -9.67 -25.93 -22.33
CA LYS A 278 -10.00 -27.34 -22.59
C LYS A 278 -9.89 -27.73 -24.07
N THR A 279 -9.62 -26.77 -24.96
CA THR A 279 -9.57 -26.97 -26.41
C THR A 279 -8.20 -27.48 -26.86
N VAL A 280 -8.16 -28.23 -27.96
CA VAL A 280 -6.91 -28.74 -28.53
C VAL A 280 -6.11 -27.59 -29.16
N GLU A 281 -6.80 -26.65 -29.78
CA GLU A 281 -6.23 -25.46 -30.42
C GLU A 281 -5.46 -24.59 -29.41
N PHE A 282 -5.92 -24.51 -28.16
CA PHE A 282 -5.18 -23.84 -27.09
C PHE A 282 -3.88 -24.58 -26.74
N LEU A 283 -3.89 -25.91 -26.69
CA LEU A 283 -2.68 -26.71 -26.44
C LEU A 283 -1.68 -26.59 -27.60
N GLU A 284 -2.15 -26.58 -28.84
CA GLU A 284 -1.33 -26.30 -30.03
C GLU A 284 -0.72 -24.90 -29.97
N PHE A 285 -1.51 -23.90 -29.56
CA PHE A 285 -1.01 -22.56 -29.31
C PHE A 285 0.08 -22.52 -28.24
N CYS A 286 -0.09 -23.24 -27.12
CA CYS A 286 0.94 -23.35 -26.09
C CYS A 286 2.24 -23.98 -26.63
N GLN A 287 2.13 -25.05 -27.43
CA GLN A 287 3.31 -25.66 -28.05
C GLN A 287 4.00 -24.71 -29.02
N TRP A 288 3.24 -24.06 -29.90
CA TRP A 288 3.73 -23.06 -30.84
C TRP A 288 4.38 -21.86 -30.15
N ALA A 289 3.81 -21.42 -29.02
CA ALA A 289 4.29 -20.28 -28.25
C ALA A 289 5.76 -20.47 -27.82
N LYS A 290 6.19 -21.69 -27.48
CA LYS A 290 7.60 -21.99 -27.12
C LYS A 290 8.61 -21.63 -28.22
N SER A 291 8.19 -21.65 -29.48
CA SER A 291 9.00 -21.35 -30.67
C SER A 291 8.54 -20.10 -31.42
N CYS A 292 7.69 -19.26 -30.82
CA CYS A 292 7.06 -18.16 -31.55
C CYS A 292 8.07 -17.07 -31.99
N PRO A 293 7.82 -16.37 -33.12
CA PRO A 293 8.67 -15.28 -33.58
C PRO A 293 8.78 -14.15 -32.56
N LYS A 294 9.96 -13.50 -32.48
CA LYS A 294 10.25 -12.38 -31.54
C LYS A 294 9.23 -11.23 -31.56
N LYS A 295 8.53 -11.02 -32.68
CA LYS A 295 7.50 -9.97 -32.81
C LYS A 295 6.17 -10.34 -32.14
N LEU A 296 5.85 -11.64 -32.05
CA LEU A 296 4.56 -12.14 -31.55
C LEU A 296 4.63 -12.63 -30.09
N ILE A 297 5.84 -12.76 -29.54
CA ILE A 297 6.04 -13.23 -28.16
C ILE A 297 5.41 -12.33 -27.11
N ARG A 298 5.37 -11.02 -27.34
CA ARG A 298 4.77 -10.05 -26.41
C ARG A 298 3.25 -10.30 -26.27
N PRO A 299 2.45 -10.28 -27.36
CA PRO A 299 1.04 -10.67 -27.30
C PRO A 299 0.79 -12.06 -26.73
N ALA A 300 1.59 -13.06 -27.11
CA ALA A 300 1.43 -14.43 -26.61
C ALA A 300 1.63 -14.52 -25.09
N ALA A 301 2.66 -13.85 -24.55
CA ALA A 301 2.90 -13.78 -23.11
C ALA A 301 1.76 -13.08 -22.37
N THR A 302 1.19 -12.01 -22.94
CA THR A 302 0.05 -11.31 -22.34
C THR A 302 -1.19 -12.20 -22.26
N ILE A 303 -1.50 -13.00 -23.30
CA ILE A 303 -2.63 -13.94 -23.27
C ILE A 303 -2.40 -15.01 -22.20
N LEU A 304 -1.23 -15.64 -22.17
CA LEU A 304 -0.94 -16.69 -21.18
C LEU A 304 -1.03 -16.14 -19.75
N ALA A 305 -0.54 -14.92 -19.50
CA ALA A 305 -0.70 -14.27 -18.20
C ALA A 305 -2.17 -13.93 -17.89
N ALA A 306 -2.93 -13.46 -18.87
CA ALA A 306 -4.35 -13.13 -18.68
C ALA A 306 -5.19 -14.35 -18.31
N ILE A 307 -4.93 -15.50 -18.93
CA ILE A 307 -5.62 -16.77 -18.64
C ILE A 307 -5.41 -17.17 -17.18
N THR A 308 -4.20 -17.00 -16.63
CA THR A 308 -3.94 -17.38 -15.22
C THR A 308 -4.70 -16.55 -14.16
N LYS A 309 -5.44 -15.50 -14.52
CA LYS A 309 -6.09 -14.62 -13.55
C LYS A 309 -7.20 -15.31 -12.74
N ASP A 310 -7.94 -16.23 -13.34
CA ASP A 310 -9.04 -16.92 -12.66
C ASP A 310 -8.58 -18.26 -12.06
N SER A 311 -8.85 -18.40 -10.77
CA SER A 311 -8.51 -19.58 -9.96
C SER A 311 -9.17 -20.89 -10.42
N SER A 312 -10.30 -20.82 -11.13
CA SER A 312 -11.14 -22.00 -11.44
C SER A 312 -10.46 -23.08 -12.29
N HIS A 313 -9.46 -22.71 -13.10
CA HIS A 313 -8.86 -23.58 -14.11
C HIS A 313 -7.32 -23.65 -13.99
N LEU A 314 -6.73 -23.11 -12.92
CA LEU A 314 -5.28 -23.13 -12.71
C LEU A 314 -4.70 -24.53 -12.56
N GLN A 315 -5.46 -25.45 -11.97
CA GLN A 315 -5.05 -26.85 -11.88
C GLN A 315 -5.00 -27.50 -13.26
N LEU A 316 -5.99 -27.25 -14.11
CA LEU A 316 -6.02 -27.78 -15.49
C LEU A 316 -4.85 -27.27 -16.32
N LEU A 317 -4.48 -25.99 -16.17
CA LEU A 317 -3.29 -25.43 -16.83
C LEU A 317 -2.03 -26.22 -16.49
N PHE A 318 -1.88 -26.63 -15.23
CA PHE A 318 -0.76 -27.45 -14.77
C PHE A 318 -0.83 -28.88 -15.29
N ASP A 319 -2.01 -29.50 -15.28
CA ASP A 319 -2.19 -30.87 -15.75
C ASP A 319 -1.92 -30.98 -17.27
N PHE A 320 -2.07 -29.88 -18.01
CA PHE A 320 -1.71 -29.75 -19.43
C PHE A 320 -0.31 -29.18 -19.70
N SER A 321 0.54 -29.02 -18.68
CA SER A 321 1.91 -28.51 -18.81
C SER A 321 2.01 -27.11 -19.46
N VAL A 322 1.03 -26.24 -19.23
CA VAL A 322 1.03 -24.86 -19.73
C VAL A 322 2.08 -24.02 -19.01
N GLU A 323 2.38 -24.33 -17.74
CA GLU A 323 3.44 -23.72 -16.97
C GLU A 323 4.80 -23.84 -17.67
N ASP A 324 5.11 -24.98 -18.31
CA ASP A 324 6.38 -25.16 -19.02
C ASP A 324 6.51 -24.17 -20.19
N THR A 325 5.38 -23.86 -20.83
CA THR A 325 5.31 -22.84 -21.89
C THR A 325 5.60 -21.46 -21.31
N ILE A 326 4.94 -21.10 -20.21
CA ILE A 326 5.13 -19.82 -19.52
C ILE A 326 6.59 -19.68 -19.06
N LEU A 327 7.18 -20.72 -18.46
CA LEU A 327 8.55 -20.72 -17.98
C LEU A 327 9.58 -20.67 -19.12
N SER A 328 9.26 -21.21 -20.31
CA SER A 328 10.14 -21.13 -21.48
C SER A 328 10.45 -19.68 -21.90
N PHE A 329 9.53 -18.75 -21.61
CA PHE A 329 9.69 -17.33 -21.92
C PHE A 329 10.76 -16.61 -21.10
N PHE A 330 11.23 -17.18 -19.99
CA PHE A 330 12.42 -16.67 -19.29
C PHE A 330 13.69 -16.71 -20.16
N ARG A 331 13.73 -17.54 -21.21
CA ARG A 331 14.87 -17.62 -22.15
C ARG A 331 15.00 -16.37 -23.03
N THR A 332 13.97 -15.53 -23.07
CA THR A 332 13.97 -14.30 -23.86
C THR A 332 14.75 -13.18 -23.14
N GLU A 333 15.17 -12.16 -23.89
CA GLU A 333 15.80 -10.96 -23.31
C GLU A 333 14.81 -9.82 -23.09
N ASN A 334 13.52 -10.03 -23.38
CA ASN A 334 12.51 -8.99 -23.38
C ASN A 334 11.92 -8.81 -21.98
N GLU A 335 12.23 -7.68 -21.34
CA GLU A 335 11.83 -7.40 -19.96
C GLU A 335 10.30 -7.38 -19.77
N PHE A 336 9.55 -6.92 -20.79
CA PHE A 336 8.08 -6.98 -20.76
C PHE A 336 7.55 -8.42 -20.75
N VAL A 337 8.24 -9.35 -21.42
CA VAL A 337 7.84 -10.77 -21.43
C VAL A 337 8.11 -11.38 -20.06
N HIS A 338 9.27 -11.09 -19.46
CA HIS A 338 9.57 -11.50 -18.08
C HIS A 338 8.54 -10.98 -17.08
N TYR A 339 8.09 -9.74 -17.24
CA TYR A 339 6.97 -9.20 -16.47
C TYR A 339 5.71 -10.07 -16.56
N GLN A 340 5.28 -10.44 -17.77
CA GLN A 340 4.07 -11.26 -17.96
C GLN A 340 4.25 -12.65 -17.34
N VAL A 341 5.44 -13.22 -17.44
CA VAL A 341 5.79 -14.50 -16.78
C VAL A 341 5.68 -14.38 -15.27
N CYS A 342 6.21 -13.32 -14.66
CA CYS A 342 6.09 -13.08 -13.22
C CYS A 342 4.63 -12.94 -12.78
N VAL A 343 3.81 -12.16 -13.51
CA VAL A 343 2.35 -12.06 -13.27
C VAL A 343 1.69 -13.45 -13.31
N ALA A 344 2.01 -14.25 -14.34
CA ALA A 344 1.45 -15.58 -14.48
C ALA A 344 1.86 -16.50 -13.31
N ILE A 345 3.11 -16.46 -12.87
CA ILE A 345 3.60 -17.25 -11.72
C ILE A 345 2.93 -16.80 -10.42
N SER A 346 2.81 -15.50 -10.17
CA SER A 346 2.12 -14.94 -9.01
C SER A 346 0.67 -15.42 -8.95
N ASN A 347 -0.05 -15.36 -10.08
CA ASN A 347 -1.43 -15.86 -10.17
C ASN A 347 -1.52 -17.38 -9.97
N LEU A 348 -0.68 -18.17 -10.67
CA LEU A 348 -0.64 -19.64 -10.53
C LEU A 348 -0.34 -20.05 -9.08
N SER A 349 0.53 -19.32 -8.40
CA SER A 349 0.88 -19.61 -7.01
C SER A 349 -0.28 -19.41 -6.02
N ALA A 350 -1.39 -18.75 -6.42
CA ALA A 350 -2.56 -18.63 -5.56
C ALA A 350 -3.25 -19.98 -5.34
N HIS A 351 -3.10 -20.93 -6.28
CA HIS A 351 -3.58 -22.30 -6.11
C HIS A 351 -2.51 -23.18 -5.46
N ARG A 352 -2.86 -23.87 -4.37
CA ARG A 352 -1.90 -24.62 -3.53
C ARG A 352 -1.10 -25.68 -4.31
N TYR A 353 -1.77 -26.48 -5.14
CA TYR A 353 -1.12 -27.52 -5.95
C TYR A 353 -0.13 -26.93 -6.97
N CYS A 354 -0.54 -25.86 -7.64
CA CYS A 354 0.26 -25.16 -8.63
C CYS A 354 1.49 -24.51 -7.99
N CYS A 355 1.31 -23.87 -6.83
CA CYS A 355 2.40 -23.30 -6.03
C CYS A 355 3.45 -24.34 -5.63
N GLN A 356 3.02 -25.53 -5.20
CA GLN A 356 3.96 -26.60 -4.82
C GLN A 356 4.79 -27.12 -5.98
N LYS A 357 4.21 -27.18 -7.19
CA LYS A 357 4.90 -27.67 -8.40
C LYS A 357 5.77 -26.60 -9.07
N ILE A 358 5.33 -25.34 -9.11
CA ILE A 358 6.05 -24.26 -9.81
C ILE A 358 7.34 -23.85 -9.08
N VAL A 359 7.36 -24.02 -7.75
CA VAL A 359 8.51 -23.65 -6.92
C VAL A 359 9.65 -24.63 -7.16
N THR A 360 10.56 -24.24 -8.04
CA THR A 360 11.78 -24.97 -8.37
C THR A 360 13.01 -24.05 -8.27
N PRO A 361 14.22 -24.60 -8.08
CA PRO A 361 15.45 -23.80 -8.05
C PRO A 361 15.65 -22.96 -9.32
N VAL A 362 15.22 -23.47 -10.48
CA VAL A 362 15.34 -22.77 -11.77
C VAL A 362 14.45 -21.53 -11.79
N VAL A 363 13.18 -21.67 -11.38
CA VAL A 363 12.22 -20.56 -11.37
C VAL A 363 12.67 -19.46 -10.43
N VAL A 364 13.07 -19.81 -9.20
CA VAL A 364 13.58 -18.83 -8.22
C VAL A 364 14.82 -18.10 -8.77
N LYS A 365 15.78 -18.83 -9.34
CA LYS A 365 16.97 -18.22 -9.96
C LYS A 365 16.63 -17.31 -11.14
N CYS A 366 15.65 -17.67 -11.98
CA CYS A 366 15.20 -16.81 -13.08
C CYS A 366 14.59 -15.50 -12.57
N ILE A 367 13.75 -15.54 -11.53
CA ILE A 367 13.17 -14.33 -10.96
C ILE A 367 14.25 -13.47 -10.27
N LEU A 368 15.17 -14.08 -9.52
CA LEU A 368 16.30 -13.36 -8.92
C LEU A 368 17.22 -12.72 -9.97
N ARG A 369 17.43 -13.36 -11.13
CA ARG A 369 18.20 -12.78 -12.25
C ARG A 369 17.57 -11.51 -12.83
N ILE A 370 16.23 -11.41 -12.83
CA ILE A 370 15.54 -10.18 -13.24
C ILE A 370 15.94 -9.03 -12.30
N LEU A 371 16.05 -9.31 -11.00
CA LEU A 371 16.44 -8.36 -9.97
C LEU A 371 17.96 -8.11 -9.90
N HIS A 372 18.79 -9.04 -10.39
CA HIS A 372 20.27 -8.96 -10.38
C HIS A 372 20.83 -7.86 -11.29
N ARG A 373 20.03 -7.25 -12.17
CA ARG A 373 20.46 -6.11 -13.00
C ARG A 373 20.57 -4.83 -12.15
N LEU A 374 21.51 -4.84 -11.20
CA LEU A 374 21.77 -3.81 -10.19
C LEU A 374 22.43 -2.53 -10.75
N ASN A 375 22.92 -2.58 -12.00
CA ASN A 375 23.60 -1.45 -12.66
C ASN A 375 22.75 -0.72 -13.71
N LEU A 376 21.46 -1.06 -13.84
CA LEU A 376 20.54 -0.42 -14.80
C LEU A 376 19.57 0.53 -14.09
N PRO A 377 19.02 1.54 -14.80
CA PRO A 377 17.98 2.41 -14.26
C PRO A 377 16.81 1.57 -13.75
N PHE A 378 16.13 2.08 -12.72
CA PHE A 378 14.98 1.40 -12.14
C PHE A 378 13.95 1.06 -13.23
N ASN A 379 13.52 -0.21 -13.25
CA ASN A 379 12.47 -0.68 -14.11
C ASN A 379 11.23 -0.97 -13.24
N PRO A 380 10.04 -0.42 -13.55
CA PRO A 380 8.79 -0.72 -12.82
C PRO A 380 8.49 -2.22 -12.74
N TYR A 381 9.00 -3.04 -13.67
CA TYR A 381 8.84 -4.49 -13.66
C TYR A 381 9.56 -5.18 -12.50
N HIS A 382 10.51 -4.52 -11.82
CA HIS A 382 11.14 -5.05 -10.61
C HIS A 382 10.15 -5.24 -9.47
N GLU A 383 9.16 -4.36 -9.32
CA GLU A 383 8.13 -4.48 -8.26
C GLU A 383 7.37 -5.79 -8.39
N ILE A 384 7.03 -6.18 -9.61
CA ILE A 384 6.30 -7.43 -9.85
C ILE A 384 7.19 -8.65 -9.64
N ALA A 385 8.49 -8.55 -9.93
CA ALA A 385 9.41 -9.62 -9.53
C ALA A 385 9.49 -9.75 -8.00
N TYR A 386 9.54 -8.64 -7.24
CA TYR A 386 9.45 -8.66 -5.78
C TYR A 386 8.14 -9.28 -5.30
N LYS A 387 6.99 -8.81 -5.82
CA LYS A 387 5.67 -9.35 -5.53
C LYS A 387 5.58 -10.85 -5.79
N THR A 388 6.12 -11.30 -6.93
CA THR A 388 6.11 -12.72 -7.30
C THR A 388 6.93 -13.55 -6.31
N ILE A 389 8.13 -13.10 -5.93
CA ILE A 389 8.93 -13.78 -4.89
C ILE A 389 8.18 -13.77 -3.55
N LEU A 390 7.58 -12.64 -3.18
CA LEU A 390 6.83 -12.51 -1.94
C LEU A 390 5.63 -13.47 -1.89
N ASP A 391 4.87 -13.59 -2.97
CA ASP A 391 3.75 -14.54 -3.07
C ASP A 391 4.24 -15.98 -2.90
N LEU A 392 5.37 -16.34 -3.53
CA LEU A 392 5.97 -17.67 -3.36
C LEU A 392 6.49 -17.91 -1.93
N LEU A 393 7.04 -16.89 -1.27
CA LEU A 393 7.50 -16.96 0.12
C LEU A 393 6.33 -17.12 1.11
N LYS A 394 5.23 -16.38 0.89
CA LYS A 394 4.02 -16.45 1.72
C LYS A 394 3.31 -17.80 1.61
N ARG A 395 3.34 -18.43 0.43
CA ARG A 395 2.52 -19.62 0.11
C ARG A 395 3.29 -20.94 0.17
N ASN A 396 4.62 -20.91 0.12
CA ASN A 396 5.45 -22.12 0.13
C ASN A 396 6.75 -21.93 0.93
N GLU A 397 6.86 -22.61 2.06
CA GLU A 397 8.03 -22.54 2.96
C GLU A 397 9.34 -22.98 2.28
N LYS A 398 9.29 -23.88 1.29
CA LYS A 398 10.49 -24.32 0.55
C LYS A 398 11.16 -23.17 -0.19
N THR A 399 10.39 -22.14 -0.57
CA THR A 399 10.89 -20.95 -1.27
C THR A 399 11.97 -20.24 -0.45
N ILE A 400 11.83 -20.19 0.89
CA ILE A 400 12.80 -19.52 1.78
C ILE A 400 14.19 -20.15 1.61
N ASN A 401 14.27 -21.48 1.70
CA ASN A 401 15.52 -22.22 1.55
C ASN A 401 16.08 -22.13 0.13
N LEU A 402 15.22 -22.11 -0.90
CA LEU A 402 15.66 -21.97 -2.30
C LEU A 402 16.27 -20.59 -2.58
N VAL A 403 15.66 -19.52 -2.06
CA VAL A 403 16.20 -18.16 -2.17
C VAL A 403 17.54 -18.07 -1.45
N ALA A 404 17.63 -18.62 -0.23
CA ALA A 404 18.89 -18.66 0.52
C ALA A 404 19.99 -19.42 -0.22
N SER A 405 19.69 -20.60 -0.76
CA SER A 405 20.65 -21.42 -1.54
C SER A 405 21.12 -20.79 -2.85
N SER A 406 20.46 -19.73 -3.30
CA SER A 406 20.78 -19.00 -4.53
C SER A 406 21.45 -17.65 -4.24
N ASP A 407 21.94 -17.43 -3.02
CA ASP A 407 22.48 -16.14 -2.52
C ASP A 407 21.52 -14.96 -2.76
N GLY A 408 20.21 -15.25 -2.82
CA GLY A 408 19.18 -14.29 -3.21
C GLY A 408 18.81 -13.30 -2.11
N ILE A 409 19.10 -13.61 -0.84
CA ILE A 409 18.72 -12.78 0.31
C ILE A 409 19.36 -11.39 0.19
N HIS A 410 20.67 -11.30 0.01
CA HIS A 410 21.37 -10.01 -0.13
C HIS A 410 20.89 -9.23 -1.36
N LEU A 411 20.56 -9.92 -2.45
CA LEU A 411 20.08 -9.30 -3.68
C LEU A 411 18.67 -8.70 -3.51
N LEU A 412 17.76 -9.42 -2.86
CA LEU A 412 16.41 -8.93 -2.58
C LEU A 412 16.46 -7.72 -1.64
N LEU A 413 17.28 -7.80 -0.61
CA LEU A 413 17.36 -6.76 0.42
C LEU A 413 18.19 -5.55 -0.02
N GLY A 414 19.10 -5.72 -0.98
CA GLY A 414 19.79 -4.62 -1.65
C GLY A 414 18.83 -3.65 -2.37
N GLY A 415 17.60 -4.09 -2.70
CA GLY A 415 16.54 -3.23 -3.21
C GLY A 415 16.18 -2.08 -2.27
N LEU A 416 16.15 -2.33 -0.96
CA LEU A 416 15.82 -1.34 0.07
C LEU A 416 16.85 -0.21 0.18
N LEU A 417 18.09 -0.46 -0.25
CA LEU A 417 19.17 0.53 -0.24
C LEU A 417 19.12 1.49 -1.44
N ARG A 418 18.23 1.26 -2.42
CA ARG A 418 18.06 2.17 -3.56
C ARG A 418 17.22 3.40 -3.18
N LYS A 419 17.31 4.47 -3.99
CA LYS A 419 16.50 5.68 -3.82
C LYS A 419 15.00 5.36 -3.75
N LYS A 420 14.31 6.01 -2.81
CA LYS A 420 12.86 5.84 -2.56
C LYS A 420 12.00 6.08 -3.79
N ASP A 421 12.28 7.13 -4.55
CA ASP A 421 11.48 7.57 -5.72
C ASP A 421 11.38 6.54 -6.85
N ASN A 422 12.18 5.47 -6.75
CA ASN A 422 12.10 4.37 -7.69
C ASN A 422 10.86 3.50 -7.45
N TYR A 423 10.37 3.34 -6.22
CA TYR A 423 9.35 2.33 -5.91
C TYR A 423 8.02 2.95 -5.46
N SER A 424 6.92 2.31 -5.85
CA SER A 424 5.59 2.54 -5.31
C SER A 424 5.50 2.17 -3.82
N SER A 425 4.47 2.65 -3.11
CA SER A 425 4.22 2.27 -1.72
C SER A 425 4.03 0.76 -1.55
N GLU A 426 3.31 0.12 -2.48
CA GLU A 426 3.14 -1.34 -2.52
C GLU A 426 4.48 -2.05 -2.74
N GLY A 427 5.30 -1.58 -3.68
CA GLY A 427 6.62 -2.16 -3.94
C GLY A 427 7.57 -2.09 -2.75
N LEU A 428 7.55 -0.97 -2.01
CA LEU A 428 8.31 -0.83 -0.76
C LEU A 428 7.78 -1.75 0.35
N TYR A 429 6.45 -1.85 0.48
CA TYR A 429 5.82 -2.77 1.43
C TYR A 429 6.22 -4.22 1.13
N ASP A 430 6.21 -4.63 -0.13
CA ASP A 430 6.59 -5.98 -0.55
C ASP A 430 8.04 -6.29 -0.18
N GLN A 431 8.96 -5.35 -0.40
CA GLN A 431 10.38 -5.50 -0.01
C GLN A 431 10.55 -5.62 1.51
N LEU A 432 9.85 -4.79 2.29
CA LEU A 432 9.88 -4.83 3.75
C LEU A 432 9.24 -6.12 4.28
N TYR A 433 8.23 -6.64 3.61
CA TYR A 433 7.61 -7.91 3.99
C TYR A 433 8.54 -9.09 3.71
N ILE A 434 9.28 -9.05 2.59
CA ILE A 434 10.35 -10.03 2.33
C ILE A 434 11.38 -9.99 3.46
N LEU A 435 11.83 -8.80 3.88
CA LEU A 435 12.72 -8.64 5.02
C LEU A 435 12.13 -9.25 6.30
N TYR A 436 10.86 -8.99 6.57
CA TYR A 436 10.15 -9.56 7.72
C TYR A 436 10.10 -11.09 7.72
N ILE A 437 9.87 -11.71 6.56
CA ILE A 437 9.86 -13.18 6.43
C ILE A 437 11.24 -13.75 6.79
N PHE A 438 12.32 -13.15 6.27
CA PHE A 438 13.67 -13.63 6.55
C PHE A 438 14.14 -13.28 7.97
N SER A 439 13.70 -12.18 8.57
CA SER A 439 14.00 -11.83 9.96
C SER A 439 13.29 -12.72 10.97
N SER A 440 12.08 -13.16 10.65
CA SER A 440 11.31 -14.07 11.48
C SER A 440 11.83 -15.52 11.42
N ASN A 441 12.64 -15.85 10.42
CA ASN A 441 13.27 -17.16 10.31
C ASN A 441 14.61 -17.20 11.07
N THR A 442 14.69 -18.03 12.11
CA THR A 442 15.86 -18.14 12.99
C THR A 442 17.16 -18.48 12.25
N GLN A 443 17.09 -19.24 11.16
CA GLN A 443 18.26 -19.65 10.38
C GLN A 443 18.86 -18.50 9.56
N TYR A 444 18.02 -17.59 9.07
CA TYR A 444 18.42 -16.54 8.12
C TYR A 444 18.39 -15.13 8.71
N LYS A 445 17.93 -14.98 9.96
CA LYS A 445 17.84 -13.69 10.68
C LYS A 445 19.13 -12.87 10.58
N HIS A 446 20.28 -13.47 10.86
CA HIS A 446 21.57 -12.76 10.80
C HIS A 446 22.00 -12.34 9.38
N LEU A 447 21.56 -13.07 8.35
CA LEU A 447 21.88 -12.73 6.95
C LEU A 447 20.96 -11.65 6.38
N ALA A 448 19.76 -11.51 6.95
CA ALA A 448 18.75 -10.58 6.49
C ALA A 448 19.02 -9.13 6.91
N MET A 449 19.86 -8.88 7.92
CA MET A 449 20.00 -7.53 8.48
C MET A 449 21.45 -7.04 8.46
N SER A 450 21.63 -5.84 7.91
CA SER A 450 22.88 -5.09 7.95
C SER A 450 22.64 -3.71 8.59
N SER A 451 23.70 -3.03 9.03
CA SER A 451 23.57 -1.69 9.63
C SER A 451 22.90 -0.69 8.66
N ALA A 452 23.23 -0.76 7.36
CA ALA A 452 22.61 0.08 6.33
C ALA A 452 21.10 -0.18 6.16
N ILE A 453 20.67 -1.45 6.17
CA ILE A 453 19.24 -1.81 6.10
C ILE A 453 18.54 -1.34 7.38
N PHE A 454 19.16 -1.49 8.54
CA PHE A 454 18.60 -1.04 9.82
C PHE A 454 18.40 0.48 9.86
N GLN A 455 19.35 1.24 9.32
CA GLN A 455 19.20 2.69 9.15
C GLN A 455 18.02 3.04 8.23
N VAL A 456 17.85 2.33 7.11
CA VAL A 456 16.71 2.50 6.21
C VAL A 456 15.41 2.17 6.93
N LEU A 457 15.32 1.08 7.70
CA LEU A 457 14.11 0.75 8.47
C LEU A 457 13.69 1.87 9.41
N LEU A 458 14.65 2.45 10.15
CA LEU A 458 14.38 3.58 11.04
C LEU A 458 13.94 4.82 10.26
N GLN A 459 14.46 5.06 9.06
CA GLN A 459 13.95 6.14 8.20
C GLN A 459 12.51 5.85 7.75
N ARG A 460 12.21 4.65 7.27
CA ARG A 460 10.87 4.26 6.78
C ARG A 460 9.82 4.23 7.87
N TYR A 461 10.20 3.87 9.09
CA TYR A 461 9.35 3.97 10.26
C TYR A 461 8.86 5.41 10.51
N ALA A 462 9.74 6.40 10.36
CA ALA A 462 9.42 7.81 10.61
C ALA A 462 8.61 8.50 9.49
N GLU A 463 8.22 7.79 8.43
CA GLU A 463 7.55 8.40 7.27
C GLU A 463 6.01 8.44 7.38
N HIS A 464 5.41 7.95 8.48
CA HIS A 464 3.95 7.93 8.70
C HIS A 464 3.13 7.27 7.57
N SER A 465 3.71 6.27 6.92
CA SER A 465 3.14 5.53 5.80
C SER A 465 2.63 4.14 6.21
N GLU A 466 1.98 3.42 5.28
CA GLU A 466 1.46 2.06 5.47
C GLU A 466 2.52 1.03 5.90
N TYR A 467 3.78 1.25 5.54
CA TYR A 467 4.89 0.36 5.87
C TYR A 467 5.63 0.73 7.18
N SER A 468 5.19 1.78 7.88
CA SER A 468 5.82 2.21 9.15
C SER A 468 5.66 1.16 10.25
N ASN A 469 4.45 0.57 10.35
CA ASN A 469 4.16 -0.52 11.30
C ASN A 469 5.02 -1.75 11.04
N LEU A 470 5.19 -2.12 9.76
CA LEU A 470 6.01 -3.27 9.37
C LEU A 470 7.49 -3.02 9.67
N SER A 471 7.97 -1.79 9.44
CA SER A 471 9.33 -1.38 9.78
C SER A 471 9.58 -1.48 11.30
N LEU A 472 8.63 -0.99 12.10
CA LEU A 472 8.70 -1.06 13.57
C LEU A 472 8.74 -2.49 14.09
N LEU A 473 7.89 -3.37 13.52
CA LEU A 473 7.84 -4.78 13.89
C LEU A 473 9.17 -5.49 13.61
N VAL A 474 9.82 -5.19 12.47
CA VAL A 474 11.15 -5.73 12.17
C VAL A 474 12.19 -5.15 13.14
N ILE A 475 12.16 -3.85 13.46
CA ILE A 475 13.08 -3.24 14.43
C ILE A 475 12.99 -3.96 15.78
N ASP A 476 11.78 -4.19 16.29
CA ASP A 476 11.54 -4.89 17.56
C ASP A 476 12.19 -6.28 17.61
N GLN A 477 12.12 -7.04 16.52
CA GLN A 477 12.73 -8.37 16.44
C GLN A 477 14.26 -8.35 16.59
N TYR A 478 14.92 -7.23 16.29
CA TYR A 478 16.38 -7.12 16.36
C TYR A 478 16.88 -6.44 17.62
N LEU A 479 16.03 -5.74 18.40
CA LEU A 479 16.44 -5.10 19.66
C LEU A 479 16.94 -6.10 20.72
N GLU A 480 16.57 -7.38 20.61
CA GLU A 480 17.12 -8.47 21.44
C GLU A 480 18.64 -8.64 21.28
N ILE A 481 19.18 -8.30 20.12
CA ILE A 481 20.58 -8.48 19.76
C ILE A 481 21.38 -7.21 20.09
N ALA A 482 22.49 -7.35 20.81
CA ALA A 482 23.27 -6.22 21.33
C ALA A 482 23.80 -5.28 20.24
N GLU A 483 24.22 -5.83 19.09
CA GLU A 483 24.73 -5.05 17.97
C GLU A 483 23.69 -4.08 17.42
N TYR A 484 22.44 -4.52 17.22
CA TYR A 484 21.39 -3.66 16.68
C TYR A 484 20.86 -2.66 17.71
N ARG A 485 21.01 -2.91 19.02
CA ARG A 485 20.79 -1.87 20.04
C ARG A 485 21.81 -0.74 19.91
N HIS A 486 23.06 -1.04 19.54
CA HIS A 486 24.06 -0.01 19.27
C HIS A 486 23.66 0.81 18.04
N TYR A 487 23.31 0.16 16.92
CA TYR A 487 22.82 0.85 15.73
C TYR A 487 21.55 1.67 15.97
N TYR A 488 20.64 1.17 16.80
CA TYR A 488 19.42 1.90 17.18
C TYR A 488 19.74 3.21 17.89
N LEU A 489 20.74 3.23 18.77
CA LEU A 489 21.20 4.45 19.41
C LEU A 489 21.98 5.36 18.45
N GLU A 490 22.90 4.78 17.66
CA GLU A 490 23.71 5.50 16.67
C GLU A 490 22.86 6.25 15.65
N TYR A 491 21.77 5.64 15.18
CA TYR A 491 20.85 6.22 14.19
C TYR A 491 19.67 6.98 14.79
N LEU A 492 19.79 7.42 16.06
CA LEU A 492 18.82 8.26 16.75
C LEU A 492 17.40 7.64 16.81
N GLY A 493 17.32 6.33 17.03
CA GLY A 493 16.07 5.59 17.15
C GLY A 493 15.09 6.19 18.17
N PRO A 494 15.51 6.50 19.42
CA PRO A 494 14.64 7.13 20.42
C PRO A 494 14.04 8.46 19.96
N ALA A 495 14.82 9.29 19.26
CA ALA A 495 14.37 10.60 18.80
C ALA A 495 13.27 10.47 17.75
N LYS A 496 13.42 9.52 16.83
CA LYS A 496 12.41 9.20 15.82
C LYS A 496 11.13 8.65 16.43
N VAL A 497 11.23 7.85 17.49
CA VAL A 497 10.04 7.35 18.20
C VAL A 497 9.28 8.52 18.84
N ILE A 498 9.98 9.46 19.49
CA ILE A 498 9.36 10.67 20.06
C ILE A 498 8.73 11.54 18.97
N GLU A 499 9.42 11.72 17.85
CA GLU A 499 8.88 12.42 16.67
C GLU A 499 7.58 11.78 16.18
N VAL A 500 7.55 10.45 16.04
CA VAL A 500 6.35 9.73 15.57
C VAL A 500 5.21 9.82 16.59
N ILE A 501 5.49 9.68 17.89
CA ILE A 501 4.49 9.84 18.97
C ILE A 501 3.83 11.22 18.93
N THR A 502 4.61 12.27 18.67
CA THR A 502 4.13 13.65 18.73
C THR A 502 3.45 14.12 17.43
N SER A 503 3.79 13.54 16.29
CA SER A 503 3.33 14.01 14.98
C SER A 503 2.33 13.09 14.26
N THR A 504 2.18 11.83 14.67
CA THR A 504 1.38 10.87 13.90
C THR A 504 -0.13 11.08 14.07
N PRO A 505 -0.90 11.17 12.97
CA PRO A 505 -2.37 11.16 13.04
C PRO A 505 -2.95 9.74 13.08
N ASN A 506 -2.12 8.71 12.87
CA ASN A 506 -2.58 7.32 12.76
C ASN A 506 -2.57 6.61 14.11
N GLU A 507 -3.76 6.32 14.64
CA GLU A 507 -3.98 5.66 15.95
C GLU A 507 -3.32 4.27 16.04
N ILE A 508 -3.34 3.49 14.95
CA ILE A 508 -2.72 2.14 14.93
C ILE A 508 -1.21 2.27 15.06
N LEU A 509 -0.60 3.21 14.32
CA LEU A 509 0.84 3.45 14.39
C LEU A 509 1.23 3.99 15.77
N LEU A 510 0.42 4.86 16.37
CA LEU A 510 0.65 5.36 17.73
C LEU A 510 0.62 4.22 18.75
N LYS A 511 -0.40 3.36 18.73
CA LYS A 511 -0.50 2.19 19.63
C LYS A 511 0.70 1.27 19.48
N ASN A 512 1.08 0.92 18.25
CA ASN A 512 2.25 0.05 18.01
C ASN A 512 3.56 0.72 18.46
N THR A 513 3.69 2.03 18.28
CA THR A 513 4.85 2.81 18.75
C THR A 513 4.96 2.81 20.27
N LEU A 514 3.86 2.93 20.98
CA LEU A 514 3.84 2.83 22.45
C LEU A 514 4.20 1.42 22.94
N VAL A 515 3.76 0.38 22.22
CA VAL A 515 4.20 -1.00 22.50
C VAL A 515 5.70 -1.17 22.26
N HIS A 516 6.22 -0.62 21.16
CA HIS A 516 7.66 -0.59 20.89
C HIS A 516 8.43 0.13 22.00
N LEU A 517 7.96 1.29 22.47
CA LEU A 517 8.56 2.01 23.58
C LEU A 517 8.63 1.14 24.84
N LYS A 518 7.56 0.40 25.15
CA LYS A 518 7.55 -0.56 26.27
C LYS A 518 8.64 -1.61 26.12
N ASN A 519 8.75 -2.21 24.93
CA ASN A 519 9.72 -3.26 24.64
C ASN A 519 11.17 -2.73 24.66
N ALA A 520 11.38 -1.51 24.15
CA ALA A 520 12.68 -0.85 24.11
C ALA A 520 13.17 -0.41 25.49
N CYS A 521 12.26 0.07 26.36
CA CYS A 521 12.59 0.52 27.72
C CYS A 521 13.04 -0.60 28.68
N VAL A 522 12.94 -1.87 28.28
CA VAL A 522 13.56 -2.99 29.02
C VAL A 522 15.08 -2.85 29.08
N TYR A 523 15.68 -2.23 28.05
CA TYR A 523 17.13 -2.06 27.97
C TYR A 523 17.56 -0.73 28.60
N LYS A 524 18.40 -0.80 29.63
CA LYS A 524 18.82 0.36 30.43
C LYS A 524 19.33 1.52 29.58
N ASN A 525 20.24 1.24 28.64
CA ASN A 525 20.83 2.25 27.76
C ASN A 525 19.80 2.95 26.88
N ILE A 526 18.83 2.21 26.32
CA ILE A 526 17.79 2.78 25.47
C ILE A 526 16.79 3.60 26.31
N CYS A 527 16.38 3.08 27.47
CA CYS A 527 15.48 3.81 28.37
C CYS A 527 16.08 5.13 28.84
N MET A 528 17.38 5.16 29.17
CA MET A 528 18.08 6.40 29.55
C MET A 528 18.10 7.43 28.40
N GLU A 529 18.30 7.01 27.16
CA GLU A 529 18.28 7.92 26.00
C GLU A 529 16.88 8.51 25.78
N PHE A 530 15.81 7.71 25.96
CA PHE A 530 14.44 8.23 25.95
C PHE A 530 14.20 9.27 27.05
N LEU A 531 14.73 9.03 28.26
CA LEU A 531 14.65 9.97 29.38
C LEU A 531 15.39 11.27 29.08
N TRP A 532 16.60 11.20 28.52
CA TRP A 532 17.38 12.38 28.14
C TRP A 532 16.71 13.23 27.06
N GLN A 533 15.88 12.62 26.22
CA GLN A 533 15.12 13.30 25.17
C GLN A 533 13.73 13.76 25.62
N GLY A 534 13.37 13.61 26.90
CA GLY A 534 12.12 14.13 27.45
C GLY A 534 10.87 13.32 27.11
N ILE A 535 10.99 11.99 26.94
CA ILE A 535 9.82 11.13 26.64
C ILE A 535 8.67 11.32 27.64
N LEU A 536 8.97 11.50 28.94
CA LEU A 536 7.94 11.64 29.96
C LEU A 536 7.13 12.91 29.77
N ASP A 537 7.77 14.01 29.38
CA ASP A 537 7.03 15.23 29.04
C ASP A 537 6.06 14.93 27.89
N THR A 538 6.49 14.25 26.83
CA THR A 538 5.57 13.91 25.73
C THR A 538 4.40 13.01 26.14
N LEU A 539 4.61 12.01 27.01
CA LEU A 539 3.55 11.11 27.48
C LEU A 539 2.57 11.80 28.44
N GLU A 540 3.08 12.69 29.31
CA GLU A 540 2.26 13.43 30.27
C GLU A 540 1.34 14.44 29.58
N HIS A 541 1.80 15.06 28.50
CA HIS A 541 1.05 16.07 27.73
C HIS A 541 -0.09 15.48 26.89
N PHE A 542 -0.24 14.15 26.80
CA PHE A 542 -1.43 13.57 26.19
C PHE A 542 -2.71 13.98 26.93
N SER A 543 -3.77 14.25 26.16
CA SER A 543 -5.09 14.54 26.72
C SER A 543 -5.64 13.34 27.49
N ASP A 544 -6.53 13.60 28.44
CA ASP A 544 -7.16 12.54 29.25
C ASP A 544 -7.96 11.56 28.37
N GLU A 545 -8.59 12.06 27.31
CA GLU A 545 -9.28 11.25 26.30
C GLU A 545 -8.35 10.19 25.68
N VAL A 546 -7.14 10.57 25.25
CA VAL A 546 -6.16 9.64 24.66
C VAL A 546 -5.66 8.63 25.69
N LYS A 547 -5.50 9.05 26.95
CA LYS A 547 -5.06 8.17 28.05
C LYS A 547 -6.15 7.14 28.41
N GLU A 548 -7.42 7.50 28.28
CA GLU A 548 -8.55 6.58 28.46
C GLU A 548 -8.66 5.58 27.31
N GLU A 549 -8.51 6.05 26.05
CA GLU A 549 -8.54 5.18 24.87
C GLU A 549 -7.32 4.23 24.79
N ILE A 550 -6.16 4.68 25.28
CA ILE A 550 -4.90 3.93 25.22
C ILE A 550 -4.30 3.79 26.63
N PRO A 551 -4.80 2.86 27.46
CA PRO A 551 -4.39 2.72 28.86
C PRO A 551 -2.91 2.32 29.05
N ILE A 552 -2.22 1.89 27.99
CA ILE A 552 -0.78 1.59 28.03
C ILE A 552 0.06 2.82 28.39
N VAL A 553 -0.43 4.04 28.11
CA VAL A 553 0.30 5.30 28.38
C VAL A 553 0.56 5.46 29.88
N ASN A 554 -0.47 5.31 30.71
CA ASN A 554 -0.32 5.42 32.17
C ASN A 554 0.60 4.33 32.73
N HIS A 555 0.52 3.12 32.17
CA HIS A 555 1.41 2.03 32.56
C HIS A 555 2.87 2.31 32.16
N LEU A 556 3.11 2.91 30.99
CA LEU A 556 4.43 3.32 30.53
C LEU A 556 5.02 4.42 31.42
N ILE A 557 4.24 5.45 31.75
CA ILE A 557 4.66 6.52 32.67
C ILE A 557 5.10 5.91 34.01
N ALA A 558 4.26 5.06 34.61
CA ALA A 558 4.58 4.39 35.86
C ALA A 558 5.82 3.49 35.75
N THR A 559 5.97 2.76 34.64
CA THR A 559 7.12 1.87 34.41
C THR A 559 8.42 2.66 34.27
N ILE A 560 8.41 3.75 33.51
CA ILE A 560 9.57 4.63 33.32
C ILE A 560 9.93 5.33 34.64
N TYR A 561 8.93 5.77 35.41
CA TYR A 561 9.16 6.33 36.74
C TYR A 561 9.79 5.33 37.72
N ASN A 562 9.31 4.09 37.74
CA ASN A 562 9.88 3.05 38.57
C ASN A 562 11.30 2.65 38.12
N PHE A 563 11.63 2.82 36.83
CA PHE A 563 12.97 2.60 36.31
C PHE A 563 13.95 3.69 36.78
N TYR A 564 13.53 4.95 36.87
CA TYR A 564 14.39 6.07 37.29
C TYR A 564 13.77 6.89 38.43
N LEU A 565 13.89 6.36 39.65
CA LEU A 565 13.30 6.95 40.87
C LEU A 565 13.66 8.41 41.17
N PRO A 566 14.89 8.92 40.91
CA PRO A 566 15.19 10.33 41.16
C PRO A 566 14.25 11.29 40.41
N LEU A 567 13.89 10.94 39.17
CA LEU A 567 12.96 11.73 38.37
C LEU A 567 11.52 11.55 38.83
N LYS A 568 11.13 10.31 39.19
CA LYS A 568 9.83 10.03 39.84
C LYS A 568 9.63 10.91 41.06
N PHE A 569 10.62 10.95 41.96
CA PHE A 569 10.53 11.75 43.17
C PHE A 569 10.43 13.25 42.89
N GLU A 570 11.17 13.77 41.91
CA GLU A 570 11.10 15.19 41.57
C GLU A 570 9.72 15.60 41.01
N ARG A 571 9.10 14.72 40.22
CA ARG A 571 7.79 14.94 39.58
C ARG A 571 6.61 14.67 40.53
N GLU A 572 6.56 13.48 41.11
CA GLU A 572 5.47 13.03 42.00
C GLU A 572 5.56 13.62 43.40
N ARG A 573 6.75 14.11 43.81
CA ARG A 573 7.05 14.61 45.16
C ARG A 573 6.89 13.54 46.26
N ARG A 574 6.80 12.27 45.85
CA ARG A 574 6.60 11.13 46.74
C ARG A 574 7.24 9.88 46.16
N LEU A 575 7.93 9.13 47.01
CA LEU A 575 8.29 7.74 46.79
C LEU A 575 7.49 6.87 47.75
N GLU A 576 6.87 5.83 47.23
CA GLU A 576 6.06 4.91 48.01
C GLU A 576 6.93 3.95 48.82
N VAL A 577 6.28 3.20 49.72
CA VAL A 577 6.95 2.18 50.54
C VAL A 577 7.63 1.11 49.70
N THR A 578 7.09 0.80 48.52
CA THR A 578 7.62 -0.18 47.58
C THR A 578 8.78 0.35 46.73
N ASP A 579 8.99 1.66 46.71
CA ASP A 579 10.08 2.30 45.97
C ASP A 579 11.37 2.24 46.81
N HIS A 580 12.15 1.18 46.60
CA HIS A 580 13.47 1.06 47.23
C HIS A 580 14.51 1.87 46.48
N LEU A 581 15.28 2.69 47.20
CA LEU A 581 16.31 3.52 46.58
C LEU A 581 17.35 2.63 45.85
N PRO A 582 17.64 2.91 44.57
CA PRO A 582 18.67 2.20 43.82
C PRO A 582 20.06 2.42 44.43
N ARG A 583 21.07 1.68 43.92
CA ARG A 583 22.47 1.79 44.39
C ARG A 583 22.98 3.23 44.45
N ARG A 584 22.58 4.05 43.48
CA ARG A 584 22.80 5.49 43.46
C ARG A 584 21.45 6.19 43.28
N PHE A 585 21.05 6.93 44.29
CA PHE A 585 19.87 7.79 44.26
C PHE A 585 20.30 9.21 44.61
N TYR A 586 19.59 10.22 44.13
CA TYR A 586 19.90 11.60 44.47
C TYR A 586 18.67 12.50 44.48
N VAL A 587 18.79 13.60 45.21
CA VAL A 587 17.78 14.66 45.30
C VAL A 587 18.43 15.99 44.96
N VAL A 588 17.78 16.75 44.08
CA VAL A 588 18.22 18.10 43.69
C VAL A 588 17.50 19.12 44.57
N LYS A 589 18.25 19.87 45.37
CA LYS A 589 17.70 20.92 46.24
C LYS A 589 17.64 22.23 45.47
N GLY A 590 16.43 22.72 45.22
CA GLY A 590 16.16 23.99 44.54
C GLY A 590 15.66 23.80 43.10
N ARG A 591 15.27 24.92 42.49
CA ARG A 591 14.71 24.93 41.12
C ARG A 591 15.81 24.75 40.10
N HIS A 592 15.57 23.89 39.13
CA HIS A 592 16.44 23.66 37.97
C HIS A 592 15.61 23.81 36.70
N GLY A 593 16.28 24.00 35.57
CA GLY A 593 15.65 23.96 34.25
C GLY A 593 15.43 22.52 33.84
N GLU A 594 16.32 22.00 33.02
CA GLU A 594 16.36 20.57 32.68
C GLU A 594 16.74 19.72 33.90
N PHE A 595 16.10 18.55 34.02
CA PHE A 595 16.36 17.62 35.10
C PHE A 595 17.80 17.11 35.02
N PRO A 596 18.61 17.27 36.08
CA PRO A 596 20.03 16.99 35.98
C PRO A 596 20.30 15.50 36.22
N PHE A 597 20.52 14.75 35.14
CA PHE A 597 20.85 13.33 35.20
C PHE A 597 22.26 13.11 35.79
N LEU A 598 22.39 12.21 36.76
CA LEU A 598 23.65 11.98 37.46
C LEU A 598 24.76 11.51 36.49
N GLU A 599 24.41 10.71 35.48
CA GLU A 599 25.34 10.23 34.45
C GLU A 599 25.93 11.36 33.60
N ILE A 600 25.21 12.47 33.45
CA ILE A 600 25.67 13.68 32.77
C ILE A 600 26.51 14.51 33.75
N LEU A 601 26.03 14.69 34.98
CA LEU A 601 26.72 15.43 36.03
C LEU A 601 28.07 14.84 36.43
N ASP A 602 28.24 13.52 36.41
CA ASP A 602 29.53 12.87 36.70
C ASP A 602 30.58 13.16 35.60
N ARG A 603 30.14 13.43 34.36
CA ARG A 603 31.04 13.68 33.21
C ARG A 603 31.41 15.15 33.07
N ILE A 604 30.47 16.03 33.36
CA ILE A 604 30.69 17.46 33.31
C ILE A 604 31.19 17.86 34.70
N GLN A 605 32.43 18.33 34.82
CA GLN A 605 32.95 18.97 36.05
C GLN A 605 32.22 20.31 36.34
N ALA A 606 30.90 20.34 36.21
CA ALA A 606 30.08 21.52 36.31
C ALA A 606 29.59 21.72 37.74
N CYS A 607 29.83 22.93 38.23
CA CYS A 607 29.28 23.45 39.46
C CYS A 607 27.80 23.80 39.23
N SER A 608 26.87 22.84 39.43
CA SER A 608 25.43 23.14 39.44
C SER A 608 25.12 24.23 40.47
N ARG A 609 24.30 25.26 40.19
CA ARG A 609 23.93 26.23 41.25
C ARG A 609 23.27 25.56 42.46
N ASN A 610 22.61 24.43 42.22
CA ASN A 610 21.87 23.66 43.21
C ASN A 610 22.74 22.59 43.88
N ILE A 611 22.43 22.33 45.14
CA ILE A 611 23.02 21.24 45.93
C ILE A 611 22.32 19.94 45.55
N ILE A 612 23.10 18.90 45.31
CA ILE A 612 22.59 17.57 44.93
C ILE A 612 23.04 16.58 46.00
N TYR A 613 22.10 16.10 46.79
CA TYR A 613 22.39 15.07 47.78
C TYR A 613 22.41 13.71 47.11
N VAL A 614 23.50 12.97 47.28
CA VAL A 614 23.69 11.66 46.66
C VAL A 614 23.69 10.59 47.75
N VAL A 615 22.80 9.62 47.61
CA VAL A 615 22.80 8.38 48.37
C VAL A 615 23.57 7.37 47.53
N ASP A 616 24.85 7.17 47.84
CA ASP A 616 25.69 6.18 47.18
C ASP A 616 25.92 4.97 48.10
N CYS A 617 25.31 3.85 47.74
CA CYS A 617 25.43 2.57 48.45
C CYS A 617 26.35 1.58 47.71
N THR A 618 27.26 2.05 46.87
CA THR A 618 28.17 1.17 46.09
C THR A 618 29.32 0.57 46.90
N ALA A 619 29.72 1.21 48.00
CA ALA A 619 30.80 0.72 48.85
C ALA A 619 30.36 -0.44 49.76
N ASP A 620 31.09 -1.56 49.71
CA ASP A 620 30.87 -2.74 50.56
C ASP A 620 31.65 -2.66 51.89
N VAL A 621 31.02 -3.14 52.97
CA VAL A 621 31.57 -3.10 54.34
C VAL A 621 32.79 -4.02 54.51
N SER A 622 32.98 -5.02 53.65
CA SER A 622 34.09 -5.98 53.69
C SER A 622 35.47 -5.33 53.55
N HIS A 623 35.58 -4.15 52.94
CA HIS A 623 36.84 -3.40 52.85
C HIS A 623 37.18 -2.58 54.12
N LEU A 624 36.23 -2.43 55.05
CA LEU A 624 36.36 -1.57 56.23
C LEU A 624 36.74 -2.33 57.52
N GLU A 625 36.61 -3.66 57.54
CA GLU A 625 36.94 -4.50 58.72
C GLU A 625 38.43 -4.46 59.10
N ILE A 626 39.32 -4.00 58.22
CA ILE A 626 40.76 -3.89 58.51
C ILE A 626 41.07 -2.69 59.44
N ALA A 627 40.16 -1.73 59.61
CA ALA A 627 40.45 -0.48 60.35
C ALA A 627 39.78 -0.34 61.73
N VAL A 628 38.93 -1.29 62.13
CA VAL A 628 38.14 -1.20 63.38
C VAL A 628 38.56 -2.30 64.35
N GLN A 629 39.76 -2.18 64.92
CA GLN A 629 40.01 -2.70 66.25
C GLN A 629 39.94 -1.53 67.24
N GLU A 630 39.01 -1.64 68.17
CA GLU A 630 38.86 -0.92 69.44
C GLU A 630 38.56 0.60 69.40
N SER A 631 37.27 0.96 69.50
CA SER A 631 36.81 2.04 70.39
C SER A 631 35.27 2.05 70.52
N GLU A 632 34.77 1.68 71.69
CA GLU A 632 33.37 1.80 72.10
C GLU A 632 33.09 3.24 72.58
N SER A 633 33.08 4.21 71.66
CA SER A 633 32.51 5.54 71.92
C SER A 633 32.24 6.27 70.59
N VAL A 634 31.12 6.99 70.52
CA VAL A 634 30.71 7.79 69.35
C VAL A 634 31.54 9.09 69.24
N SER A 635 32.45 9.35 70.19
CA SER A 635 33.21 10.60 70.31
C SER A 635 34.49 10.68 69.46
N ASP A 636 35.05 9.56 68.99
CA ASP A 636 36.44 9.55 68.46
C ASP A 636 36.56 9.47 66.93
N LEU A 637 35.46 9.74 66.20
CA LEU A 637 35.47 9.82 64.72
C LEU A 637 35.80 11.23 64.19
N THR A 638 36.15 12.18 65.05
CA THR A 638 36.78 13.42 64.62
C THR A 638 38.26 13.13 64.29
N CYS A 639 38.63 13.27 63.01
CA CYS A 639 40.01 13.26 62.50
C CYS A 639 40.63 11.91 62.08
N LYS A 640 39.91 11.07 61.32
CA LYS A 640 40.56 10.26 60.28
C LYS A 640 40.00 10.63 58.91
N ALA A 641 40.87 11.10 58.02
CA ALA A 641 40.51 11.50 56.67
C ALA A 641 39.86 10.33 55.92
N PRO A 642 38.73 10.53 55.22
CA PRO A 642 38.16 9.50 54.37
C PRO A 642 39.19 9.13 53.29
N SER A 643 39.33 7.83 53.03
CA SER A 643 40.06 7.29 51.89
C SER A 643 39.58 7.98 50.61
N SER A 644 40.52 8.70 49.96
CA SER A 644 40.45 9.44 48.69
C SER A 644 39.18 10.28 48.42
N VAL A 645 39.21 11.57 48.77
CA VAL A 645 38.27 12.57 48.21
C VAL A 645 38.51 12.70 46.70
N ASN A 646 37.46 12.50 45.91
CA ASN A 646 37.50 12.69 44.46
C ASN A 646 37.14 14.15 44.14
N TYR A 647 38.12 15.05 44.24
CA TYR A 647 37.88 16.48 44.11
C TYR A 647 37.30 16.87 42.74
N GLY A 648 36.21 17.62 42.73
CA GLY A 648 35.51 18.06 41.51
C GLY A 648 34.50 17.07 40.94
N CYS A 649 34.44 15.85 41.48
CA CYS A 649 33.55 14.77 41.05
C CYS A 649 32.83 14.16 42.26
N LEU A 650 31.89 13.23 42.01
CA LEU A 650 31.26 12.48 43.10
C LEU A 650 32.33 11.67 43.86
N SER A 651 32.43 11.92 45.17
CA SER A 651 33.28 11.14 46.09
C SER A 651 32.52 9.94 46.63
N GLU A 652 33.20 8.82 46.84
CA GLU A 652 32.59 7.62 47.43
C GLU A 652 32.11 7.88 48.87
N ASP A 653 30.91 7.39 49.20
CA ASP A 653 30.36 7.54 50.54
C ASP A 653 30.92 6.48 51.49
N THR A 654 32.00 6.82 52.20
CA THR A 654 32.63 5.93 53.19
C THR A 654 31.86 5.83 54.50
N TYR A 655 30.94 6.76 54.78
CA TYR A 655 30.23 6.83 56.07
C TYR A 655 28.89 6.10 56.03
N LEU A 656 28.14 6.20 54.93
CA LEU A 656 26.82 5.58 54.81
C LEU A 656 26.83 4.05 55.04
N PRO A 657 27.77 3.25 54.50
CA PRO A 657 27.87 1.83 54.82
C PRO A 657 28.12 1.55 56.32
N GLN A 658 28.91 2.40 56.98
CA GLN A 658 29.16 2.29 58.42
C GLN A 658 27.89 2.58 59.23
N TYR A 659 27.08 3.55 58.80
CA TYR A 659 25.79 3.85 59.43
C TYR A 659 24.84 2.66 59.33
N VAL A 660 24.73 2.05 58.14
CA VAL A 660 23.92 0.84 57.93
C VAL A 660 24.39 -0.30 58.84
N HIS A 661 25.70 -0.55 58.93
CA HIS A 661 26.25 -1.60 59.79
C HIS A 661 25.94 -1.37 61.28
N LYS A 662 26.19 -0.15 61.78
CA LYS A 662 25.91 0.22 63.18
C LYS A 662 24.43 0.06 63.54
N LEU A 663 23.53 0.50 62.66
CA LEU A 663 22.09 0.38 62.87
C LEU A 663 21.61 -1.06 62.81
N ARG A 664 22.11 -1.85 61.85
CA ARG A 664 21.79 -3.28 61.74
C ARG A 664 22.15 -4.03 63.03
N LYS A 665 23.33 -3.74 63.60
CA LYS A 665 23.75 -4.28 64.91
C LYS A 665 22.82 -3.85 66.05
N ARG A 666 22.43 -2.56 66.10
CA ARG A 666 21.54 -2.03 67.16
C ARG A 666 20.13 -2.63 67.10
N ILE A 667 19.59 -2.83 65.91
CA ILE A 667 18.20 -3.27 65.70
C ILE A 667 18.05 -4.80 65.73
N TYR A 668 18.97 -5.55 65.09
CA TYR A 668 18.80 -6.99 64.87
C TYR A 668 19.74 -7.88 65.69
N GLU A 669 20.93 -7.41 66.08
CA GLU A 669 21.93 -8.26 66.76
C GLU A 669 21.84 -8.23 68.30
N ASN A 670 20.95 -7.42 68.86
CA ASN A 670 20.69 -7.37 70.30
C ASN A 670 19.84 -8.58 70.73
N LYS A 671 20.50 -9.72 70.98
CA LYS A 671 19.93 -11.08 71.16
C LYS A 671 18.88 -11.30 72.26
N LYS A 672 18.45 -10.27 73.01
CA LYS A 672 17.53 -10.45 74.16
C LYS A 672 16.05 -10.27 73.82
N HIS A 673 15.69 -9.43 72.85
CA HIS A 673 14.30 -9.25 72.39
C HIS A 673 14.25 -8.72 70.95
N VAL A 674 13.34 -9.24 70.12
CA VAL A 674 13.04 -8.65 68.80
C VAL A 674 12.33 -7.32 69.03
N MET A 675 12.92 -6.22 68.55
CA MET A 675 12.30 -4.89 68.66
C MET A 675 11.01 -4.83 67.83
N CYS A 676 9.93 -4.27 68.40
CA CYS A 676 8.70 -4.05 67.66
C CYS A 676 8.89 -2.97 66.58
N PHE A 677 8.05 -2.99 65.53
CA PHE A 677 8.17 -2.09 64.38
C PHE A 677 8.26 -0.60 64.77
N GLN A 678 7.40 -0.13 65.68
CA GLN A 678 7.43 1.25 66.19
C GLN A 678 8.77 1.59 66.85
N HIS A 679 9.34 0.66 67.62
CA HIS A 679 10.62 0.85 68.27
C HIS A 679 11.80 0.82 67.29
N GLN A 680 11.70 0.05 66.20
CA GLN A 680 12.68 0.07 65.10
C GLN A 680 12.67 1.44 64.40
N VAL A 681 11.47 1.97 64.10
CA VAL A 681 11.29 3.30 63.50
C VAL A 681 11.85 4.39 64.41
N LYS A 682 11.52 4.36 65.71
CA LYS A 682 12.04 5.31 66.70
C LYS A 682 13.57 5.24 66.84
N THR A 683 14.13 4.03 66.91
CA THR A 683 15.59 3.82 66.96
C THR A 683 16.29 4.38 65.72
N LEU A 684 15.69 4.21 64.54
CA LEU A 684 16.21 4.76 63.30
C LEU A 684 16.13 6.30 63.29
N ALA A 685 15.00 6.88 63.70
CA ALA A 685 14.81 8.33 63.79
C ALA A 685 15.81 8.98 64.75
N GLU A 686 16.01 8.41 65.94
CA GLU A 686 17.03 8.85 66.90
C GLU A 686 18.44 8.81 66.29
N PHE A 687 18.78 7.75 65.57
CA PHE A 687 20.08 7.62 64.93
C PHE A 687 20.30 8.68 63.85
N VAL A 688 19.30 8.90 62.98
CA VAL A 688 19.34 9.94 61.95
C VAL A 688 19.51 11.31 62.58
N ASN A 689 18.74 11.62 63.62
CA ASN A 689 18.87 12.88 64.34
C ASN A 689 20.26 13.06 64.93
N ASN A 690 20.76 12.08 65.70
CA ASN A 690 22.08 12.15 66.31
C ASN A 690 23.23 12.29 65.28
N THR A 691 23.04 11.74 64.08
CA THR A 691 24.01 11.85 62.99
C THR A 691 24.03 13.25 62.35
N LEU A 692 22.88 13.93 62.32
CA LEU A 692 22.67 15.19 61.59
C LEU A 692 22.39 16.41 62.49
N SER A 693 22.62 16.31 63.80
CA SER A 693 22.43 17.42 64.76
C SER A 693 23.69 18.26 65.03
N GLY A 694 24.84 17.93 64.43
CA GLY A 694 26.13 18.55 64.72
C GLY A 694 26.89 17.85 65.86
N PRO A 695 28.11 18.32 66.22
CA PRO A 695 28.90 17.71 67.29
C PRO A 695 28.17 17.73 68.65
N LEU A 696 28.30 16.62 69.38
CA LEU A 696 27.49 16.12 70.50
C LEU A 696 27.22 17.02 71.74
N ASN A 697 27.57 18.30 71.74
CA ASN A 697 27.54 19.14 72.96
C ASN A 697 26.69 20.41 72.88
N ALA A 698 25.81 20.58 71.89
CA ALA A 698 24.95 21.75 71.84
C ALA A 698 23.48 21.37 71.90
N SER A 699 22.81 21.75 72.98
CA SER A 699 21.35 21.80 73.16
C SER A 699 20.65 22.78 72.20
N THR A 700 21.29 23.14 71.09
CA THR A 700 20.79 24.06 70.09
C THR A 700 20.14 23.26 68.97
N LYS A 701 18.84 23.47 68.76
CA LYS A 701 18.14 22.99 67.56
C LYS A 701 18.97 23.36 66.33
N THR A 702 19.23 22.40 65.45
CA THR A 702 19.96 22.64 64.19
C THR A 702 19.18 23.67 63.37
N ASP A 703 19.73 24.88 63.24
CA ASP A 703 19.12 25.94 62.45
C ASP A 703 19.62 25.89 61.00
N GLN A 704 18.82 26.41 60.07
CA GLN A 704 19.09 26.44 58.64
C GLN A 704 20.45 27.10 58.32
N HIS A 705 20.85 28.11 59.09
CA HIS A 705 22.14 28.78 58.92
C HIS A 705 23.34 27.84 59.16
N CYS A 706 23.28 26.99 60.19
CA CYS A 706 24.35 26.03 60.49
C CYS A 706 24.51 25.00 59.36
N LEU A 707 23.39 24.57 58.77
CA LEU A 707 23.37 23.71 57.59
C LEU A 707 24.03 24.41 56.39
N GLU A 708 23.68 25.66 56.11
CA GLU A 708 24.26 26.42 54.98
C GLU A 708 25.79 26.58 55.09
N VAL A 709 26.30 26.91 56.28
CA VAL A 709 27.74 27.00 56.54
C VAL A 709 28.43 25.64 56.36
N HIS A 710 27.81 24.58 56.88
CA HIS A 710 28.33 23.22 56.74
C HIS A 710 28.39 22.77 55.27
N LEU A 711 27.34 23.06 54.50
CA LEU A 711 27.29 22.77 53.07
C LEU A 711 28.34 23.57 52.28
N ALA A 712 28.58 24.84 52.63
CA ALA A 712 29.64 25.63 52.02
C ALA A 712 31.03 25.00 52.24
N ALA A 713 31.32 24.57 53.47
CA ALA A 713 32.58 23.91 53.79
C ALA A 713 32.73 22.56 53.07
N LEU A 714 31.66 21.78 52.94
CA LEU A 714 31.68 20.51 52.19
C LEU A 714 31.89 20.74 50.69
N ARG A 715 31.26 21.75 50.11
CA ARG A 715 31.44 22.12 48.69
C ARG A 715 32.88 22.54 48.41
N GLU A 716 33.48 23.34 49.28
CA GLU A 716 34.89 23.74 49.16
C GLU A 716 35.81 22.51 49.25
N LYS A 717 35.55 21.62 50.21
CA LYS A 717 36.35 20.40 50.42
C LYS A 717 36.23 19.38 49.28
N LEU A 718 35.03 19.18 48.74
CA LEU A 718 34.75 18.21 47.68
C LEU A 718 35.00 18.78 46.27
N GLY A 719 35.04 20.11 46.13
CA GLY A 719 35.16 20.77 44.83
C GLY A 719 33.91 20.63 43.94
N THR A 720 32.79 20.14 44.48
CA THR A 720 31.55 19.85 43.75
C THR A 720 30.31 20.13 44.60
N ASN A 721 29.16 20.24 43.95
CA ASN A 721 27.85 20.36 44.61
C ASN A 721 27.13 19.01 44.77
N LEU A 722 27.78 17.92 44.32
CA LEU A 722 27.38 16.55 44.59
C LEU A 722 27.86 16.18 46.00
N ILE A 723 26.95 16.12 46.96
CA ILE A 723 27.26 15.89 48.37
C ILE A 723 26.75 14.50 48.76
N PRO A 724 27.65 13.52 49.03
CA PRO A 724 27.24 12.23 49.57
C PRO A 724 26.58 12.41 50.94
N ILE A 725 25.42 11.77 51.14
CA ILE A 725 24.59 11.98 52.33
C ILE A 725 25.33 11.64 53.63
N GLY A 726 26.24 10.67 53.61
CA GLY A 726 27.02 10.25 54.77
C GLY A 726 28.03 11.28 55.26
N PHE A 727 28.42 12.25 54.42
CA PHE A 727 29.34 13.32 54.79
C PHE A 727 28.67 14.43 55.60
N LEU A 728 27.34 14.50 55.58
CA LEU A 728 26.59 15.50 56.35
C LEU A 728 26.72 15.24 57.85
N ARG A 729 26.84 16.34 58.61
CA ARG A 729 26.80 16.37 60.08
C ARG A 729 25.71 17.30 60.61
N HIS A 730 25.22 18.19 59.76
CA HIS A 730 24.05 19.02 60.02
C HIS A 730 23.00 18.69 58.96
N GLY A 731 21.74 18.59 59.36
CA GLY A 731 20.62 18.31 58.46
C GLY A 731 19.31 18.90 58.97
N PHE A 732 18.44 19.26 58.04
CA PHE A 732 17.09 19.74 58.32
C PHE A 732 16.08 18.76 57.70
N HIS A 733 14.88 19.20 57.34
CA HIS A 733 13.83 18.31 56.83
C HIS A 733 14.30 17.39 55.68
N CYS A 734 14.93 17.95 54.64
CA CYS A 734 15.34 17.18 53.45
C CYS A 734 16.41 16.14 53.78
N GLU A 735 17.48 16.57 54.44
CA GLU A 735 18.66 15.75 54.69
C GLU A 735 18.33 14.62 55.68
N LYS A 736 17.55 14.92 56.72
CA LYS A 736 17.08 13.91 57.69
C LYS A 736 16.13 12.91 57.03
N SER A 737 15.15 13.38 56.26
CA SER A 737 14.17 12.46 55.65
C SER A 737 14.78 11.56 54.58
N LEU A 738 15.74 12.10 53.81
CA LEU A 738 16.47 11.33 52.80
C LEU A 738 17.39 10.28 53.45
N LEU A 739 18.13 10.65 54.50
CA LEU A 739 18.97 9.70 55.23
C LEU A 739 18.12 8.62 55.92
N PHE A 740 16.97 9.00 56.50
CA PHE A 740 16.03 8.05 57.09
C PHE A 740 15.55 7.03 56.05
N LYS A 741 15.06 7.48 54.88
CA LYS A 741 14.64 6.58 53.79
C LYS A 741 15.77 5.67 53.32
N ALA A 742 16.97 6.22 53.09
CA ALA A 742 18.13 5.45 52.62
C ALA A 742 18.52 4.33 53.60
N LEU A 743 18.50 4.60 54.90
CA LEU A 743 18.81 3.61 55.93
C LEU A 743 17.67 2.61 56.11
N ALA A 744 16.42 3.08 56.11
CA ALA A 744 15.22 2.25 56.23
C ALA A 744 15.16 1.17 55.14
N ASP A 745 15.39 1.54 53.87
CA ASP A 745 15.40 0.61 52.75
C ASP A 745 16.48 -0.48 52.89
N LYS A 746 17.65 -0.15 53.47
CA LYS A 746 18.75 -1.12 53.71
C LYS A 746 18.51 -2.03 54.92
N LEU A 747 17.61 -1.61 55.80
CA LEU A 747 17.20 -2.36 56.98
C LEU A 747 15.90 -3.13 56.75
N GLY A 748 15.18 -2.88 55.65
CA GLY A 748 13.88 -3.49 55.38
C GLY A 748 12.74 -2.87 56.19
N ILE A 749 12.90 -1.62 56.63
CA ILE A 749 11.84 -0.86 57.31
C ILE A 749 11.01 -0.14 56.24
N PRO A 750 9.73 -0.49 56.05
CA PRO A 750 8.86 0.18 55.07
C PRO A 750 8.64 1.65 55.42
N CYS A 751 9.04 2.55 54.54
CA CYS A 751 8.73 3.98 54.66
C CYS A 751 8.66 4.68 53.31
N THR A 752 7.95 5.81 53.29
CA THR A 752 7.87 6.71 52.14
C THR A 752 8.96 7.78 52.21
N LEU A 753 9.16 8.49 51.11
CA LEU A 753 9.89 9.77 51.09
C LEU A 753 8.99 10.80 50.43
N CYS A 754 8.64 11.85 51.16
CA CYS A 754 7.70 12.87 50.70
C CYS A 754 8.32 14.26 50.71
N LYS A 755 7.88 15.11 49.77
CA LYS A 755 8.28 16.52 49.62
C LYS A 755 7.04 17.40 49.52
N GLY A 756 7.02 18.51 50.26
CA GLY A 756 5.90 19.43 50.28
C GLY A 756 5.70 20.18 48.96
N LYS A 757 4.51 20.78 48.79
CA LYS A 757 4.15 21.59 47.62
C LYS A 757 4.02 23.07 48.00
N GLY A 758 4.27 23.97 47.03
CA GLY A 758 4.04 25.41 47.19
C GLY A 758 4.91 26.05 48.27
N ARG A 759 4.27 26.60 49.32
CA ARG A 759 4.98 27.24 50.44
C ARG A 759 5.77 26.25 51.31
N ASN A 760 5.50 24.95 51.18
CA ASN A 760 6.13 23.89 51.96
C ASN A 760 7.19 23.11 51.14
N ASP A 761 7.69 23.66 50.03
CA ASP A 761 8.65 23.00 49.13
C ASP A 761 10.01 22.65 49.80
N SER A 762 10.29 23.28 50.95
CA SER A 762 11.46 23.00 51.80
C SER A 762 11.23 21.88 52.81
N ILE A 763 9.99 21.41 52.98
CA ILE A 763 9.60 20.41 53.98
C ILE A 763 9.57 19.03 53.33
N TYR A 764 10.21 18.08 53.99
CA TYR A 764 10.29 16.68 53.62
C TYR A 764 9.97 15.86 54.87
N TRP A 765 9.36 14.71 54.67
CA TRP A 765 9.01 13.79 55.74
C TRP A 765 8.98 12.34 55.25
N ASN A 766 8.94 11.42 56.20
CA ASN A 766 8.74 10.00 55.94
C ASN A 766 7.45 9.56 56.63
N GLU A 767 6.67 8.75 55.94
CA GLU A 767 5.52 8.05 56.53
C GLU A 767 5.84 6.57 56.65
N VAL A 768 5.35 5.95 57.71
CA VAL A 768 5.44 4.51 57.93
C VAL A 768 4.05 3.90 58.03
N PRO A 769 3.84 2.68 57.50
CA PRO A 769 2.55 2.03 57.60
C PRO A 769 2.28 1.58 59.03
N ILE A 770 1.07 1.80 59.51
CA ILE A 770 0.59 1.42 60.84
C ILE A 770 -0.77 0.72 60.73
N LEU A 771 -1.09 -0.13 61.71
CA LEU A 771 -2.41 -0.76 61.79
C LEU A 771 -3.33 0.15 62.61
N CYS A 772 -4.39 0.64 61.98
CA CYS A 772 -5.42 1.46 62.60
C CYS A 772 -6.68 0.62 62.87
N ASN A 773 -7.34 0.87 64.00
CA ASN A 773 -8.63 0.26 64.36
C ASN A 773 -9.73 1.33 64.23
N GLU A 774 -10.84 1.03 63.57
CA GLU A 774 -12.06 1.85 63.68
C GLU A 774 -12.84 1.45 64.93
N GLU A 775 -12.99 2.38 65.89
CA GLU A 775 -13.93 2.21 66.99
C GLU A 775 -15.33 2.60 66.51
N TYR A 776 -16.12 1.62 66.03
CA TYR A 776 -17.56 1.81 65.91
C TYR A 776 -18.18 1.68 67.31
N GLU A 777 -18.39 2.79 68.00
CA GLU A 777 -19.30 2.84 69.15
C GLU A 777 -20.74 2.68 68.66
N GLN A 778 -21.16 1.43 68.42
CA GLN A 778 -22.47 0.86 68.77
C GLN A 778 -22.72 -0.43 67.98
N LEU A 779 -22.97 -1.50 68.76
CA LEU A 779 -23.33 -2.88 68.39
C LEU A 779 -22.14 -3.75 67.94
N GLY A 780 -21.90 -4.79 68.75
CA GLY A 780 -20.71 -5.64 68.70
C GLY A 780 -20.51 -6.41 67.40
N GLU A 781 -19.24 -6.79 67.23
CA GLU A 781 -18.67 -7.69 66.22
C GLU A 781 -18.45 -7.10 64.82
N ASN A 782 -17.38 -6.30 64.69
CA ASN A 782 -16.20 -6.58 63.84
C ASN A 782 -15.29 -5.33 63.81
N VAL A 783 -14.09 -5.42 64.39
CA VAL A 783 -13.07 -4.36 64.26
C VAL A 783 -12.45 -4.48 62.86
N SER A 784 -12.78 -3.56 61.96
CA SER A 784 -12.07 -3.38 60.69
C SER A 784 -10.68 -2.82 61.00
N THR A 785 -9.65 -3.66 60.94
CA THR A 785 -8.26 -3.21 60.95
C THR A 785 -7.89 -2.76 59.54
N TYR A 786 -7.49 -1.50 59.37
CA TYR A 786 -6.98 -0.99 58.09
C TYR A 786 -5.55 -0.48 58.25
N MET A 787 -4.81 -0.42 57.14
CA MET A 787 -3.43 0.09 57.13
C MET A 787 -3.45 1.60 56.90
N GLY A 788 -3.10 2.38 57.92
CA GLY A 788 -2.90 3.82 57.84
C GLY A 788 -1.42 4.18 57.64
N TYR A 789 -1.14 5.46 57.45
CA TYR A 789 0.22 6.00 57.39
C TYR A 789 0.40 7.02 58.52
N ALA A 790 1.47 6.89 59.30
CA ALA A 790 1.86 7.89 60.29
C ALA A 790 3.17 8.57 59.88
N VAL A 791 3.23 9.89 60.03
CA VAL A 791 4.42 10.69 59.79
C VAL A 791 5.41 10.46 60.94
N VAL A 792 6.66 10.17 60.60
CA VAL A 792 7.75 10.07 61.58
C VAL A 792 8.29 11.47 61.85
N ASP A 793 8.18 11.95 63.09
CA ASP A 793 8.79 13.23 63.46
C ASP A 793 10.32 13.07 63.55
N LEU A 794 11.04 13.90 62.78
CA LEU A 794 12.50 13.95 62.74
C LEU A 794 13.05 15.31 63.22
N MET A 795 12.19 16.20 63.71
CA MET A 795 12.49 17.61 63.94
C MET A 795 12.29 18.00 65.40
N ASP A 796 11.09 17.77 65.96
CA ASP A 796 10.73 18.20 67.31
C ASP A 796 10.64 17.00 68.26
N ASP A 797 9.66 16.11 68.06
CA ASP A 797 9.43 14.92 68.89
C ASP A 797 10.02 13.65 68.24
N ILE A 798 11.35 13.59 68.18
CA ILE A 798 12.10 12.60 67.38
C ILE A 798 11.61 11.15 67.58
N GLY A 799 11.13 10.54 66.49
CA GLY A 799 10.71 9.15 66.43
C GLY A 799 9.28 8.89 66.92
N GLU A 800 8.53 9.91 67.33
CA GLU A 800 7.09 9.81 67.55
C GLU A 800 6.34 9.71 66.22
N LEU A 801 5.23 8.96 66.23
CA LEU A 801 4.39 8.71 65.06
C LEU A 801 3.16 9.61 65.11
N MET A 802 3.09 10.57 64.20
CA MET A 802 1.98 11.51 64.09
C MET A 802 0.96 10.99 63.07
N LEU A 803 -0.30 10.85 63.52
CA LEU A 803 -1.44 10.45 62.69
C LEU A 803 -2.00 11.60 61.85
#